data_AF-A0A927G813-F1
#
_entry.id   AF-A0A927G813-F1
#
_cell.length_a   1.000
_cell.length_b   1.000
_cell.length_c   1.000
_cell.angle_alpha   90.00
_cell.angle_beta   90.00
_cell.angle_gamma   90.00
#
_symmetry.space_group_name_H-M   'P 1'
#
loop_
_entity.id
_entity.type
_entity.pdbx_description
1 polymer ?
#
loop_
_entity_poly.entity_id
_entity_poly.type
_entity_poly.pdbx_seq_one_letter_code
_entity_poly.pdbx_strand_id
1 'polypeptide(L)'
;MTYTFDPLVPRPIDLPTQVPLDGALTSEQLVALDEAKIFVGPSDPADRPAWRERLAAWRDDARRRHGYGGAAYERPEAAWAAACSTVAQVWLWDELLYSFDEHRFTPEKFLADARDRFGGLDAVVLWHAYPVIGIDDRNQWDFYRDVPGIADLVRTFHDAGLHVFVDYNPWDVGTRRGGDDLTELAALVRDLGADGVFLDTLKKAEPELVERLEAARPGIVLEGESKLAVERIEDHSSSWAQFFADSPVPGVLRAHWYERRHMQHHVRRWHRDHSEELQSAWLNGVGVMVWEVVFGVWVGWSRRDAATLRRLVTVQRAARPLLLDGEWTPLADVSPEAETAGVYASRWELGGVTLWTLVNRGEQDYDGPLLPQTEAARSGDAGTVPARGVAVLLHVNDDVPEPVWLPGLRDAVGSLDERAPHDADARFPHRVARRVVPAVGAVPAQPASRSSTMPPSVAADLEPEPGAVVVPAGPYALTVRYRARETGMYQGAPYVDEWKPLPPRLHDARTLQRDGELPTPVAVAASEVSNAEFAAFLDATGYTPRQPHRFLSHWVDGRPATGTEDEPVTFVDLDDARAWCAWRGGRLPTEDEWQLAGESGGLRRRSPAVWSWTESEHSDGRTRYVMLKGGSDYRADGSDWYVEGGRHAPDHSVKLLLPGLGLARGATVGFRCAWDLTGSAPSSTGGEVTA
;
A
#
# COMPACT_ATOMS: atom_id res chain seq x y z
N MET A 1 -18.74 19.34 26.59
CA MET A 1 -18.87 17.90 26.32
C MET A 1 -17.49 17.39 25.95
N THR A 2 -16.90 16.51 26.78
CA THR A 2 -15.69 15.77 26.41
C THR A 2 -16.09 14.81 25.29
N TYR A 3 -15.74 15.13 24.05
CA TYR A 3 -15.89 14.19 22.93
C TYR A 3 -14.96 13.00 23.22
N THR A 4 -15.53 11.88 23.66
CA THR A 4 -14.81 10.61 23.69
C THR A 4 -14.67 10.16 22.23
N PHE A 5 -13.45 10.17 21.71
CA PHE A 5 -13.16 9.69 20.36
C PHE A 5 -13.38 8.17 20.30
N ASP A 6 -14.30 7.71 19.45
CA ASP A 6 -14.49 6.31 19.10
C ASP A 6 -13.89 6.06 17.70
N PRO A 7 -12.79 5.29 17.59
CA PRO A 7 -12.14 5.03 16.30
C PRO A 7 -12.98 4.17 15.35
N LEU A 8 -14.04 3.52 15.83
CA LEU A 8 -14.91 2.68 15.01
C LEU A 8 -16.07 3.46 14.38
N VAL A 9 -16.24 4.73 14.74
CA VAL A 9 -17.29 5.61 14.24
C VAL A 9 -16.68 6.68 13.33
N PRO A 10 -17.30 6.99 12.17
CA PRO A 10 -16.82 8.05 11.29
C PRO A 10 -16.79 9.39 12.01
N ARG A 11 -15.75 10.19 11.75
CA ARG A 11 -15.64 11.54 12.27
C ARG A 11 -16.67 12.44 11.57
N PRO A 12 -17.05 13.60 12.17
CA PRO A 12 -17.98 14.52 11.53
C PRO A 12 -17.60 14.96 10.10
N ILE A 13 -16.29 15.05 9.80
CA ILE A 13 -15.78 15.39 8.45
C ILE A 13 -15.83 14.22 7.45
N ASP A 14 -16.05 13.00 7.93
CA ASP A 14 -16.17 11.80 7.11
C ASP A 14 -17.64 11.43 6.84
N LEU A 15 -18.59 12.04 7.56
CA LEU A 15 -20.02 11.82 7.39
C LEU A 15 -20.54 12.36 6.05
N PRO A 16 -21.57 11.72 5.47
CA PRO A 16 -22.24 12.23 4.29
C PRO A 16 -23.02 13.51 4.63
N THR A 17 -23.26 14.35 3.63
CA THR A 17 -23.87 15.67 3.76
C THR A 17 -25.36 15.63 3.40
N GLN A 18 -26.20 16.12 4.31
CA GLN A 18 -27.64 16.25 4.08
C GLN A 18 -27.94 17.31 3.03
N VAL A 19 -28.90 17.03 2.15
CA VAL A 19 -29.37 17.96 1.12
C VAL A 19 -30.71 18.56 1.56
N PRO A 20 -30.81 19.88 1.77
CA PRO A 20 -32.08 20.51 2.16
C PRO A 20 -33.16 20.33 1.09
N LEU A 21 -34.34 19.87 1.52
CA LEU A 21 -35.51 19.68 0.64
C LEU A 21 -36.57 20.77 0.79
N ASP A 22 -36.54 21.52 1.91
CA ASP A 22 -37.51 22.57 2.21
C ASP A 22 -37.29 23.82 1.33
N GLY A 23 -38.11 23.97 0.29
CA GLY A 23 -38.03 25.11 -0.61
C GLY A 23 -36.75 25.14 -1.46
N ALA A 24 -36.55 26.20 -2.23
CA ALA A 24 -35.37 26.37 -3.08
C ALA A 24 -34.10 26.60 -2.25
N LEU A 25 -32.97 26.07 -2.72
CA LEU A 25 -31.67 26.24 -2.04
C LEU A 25 -31.27 27.72 -2.02
N THR A 26 -30.88 28.21 -0.85
CA THR A 26 -30.24 29.52 -0.72
C THR A 26 -28.81 29.49 -1.25
N SER A 27 -28.24 30.65 -1.55
CA SER A 27 -26.82 30.76 -1.94
C SER A 27 -25.88 30.20 -0.87
N GLU A 28 -26.21 30.38 0.40
CA GLU A 28 -25.42 29.82 1.51
C GLU A 28 -25.46 28.29 1.53
N GLN A 29 -26.64 27.69 1.31
CA GLN A 29 -26.78 26.23 1.21
C GLN A 29 -26.05 25.66 -0.01
N LEU A 30 -26.10 26.36 -1.15
CA LEU A 30 -25.38 25.96 -2.36
C LEU A 30 -23.87 25.95 -2.14
N VAL A 31 -23.32 26.95 -1.46
CA VAL A 31 -21.89 26.99 -1.11
C VAL A 31 -21.56 25.94 -0.06
N ALA A 32 -22.41 25.68 0.93
CA ALA A 32 -22.16 24.65 1.93
C ALA A 32 -22.09 23.24 1.30
N LEU A 33 -22.87 22.97 0.25
CA LEU A 33 -22.85 21.70 -0.49
C LEU A 33 -21.56 21.47 -1.30
N ASP A 34 -20.77 22.51 -1.57
CA ASP A 34 -19.44 22.35 -2.18
C ASP A 34 -18.51 21.50 -1.30
N GLU A 35 -18.74 21.51 0.01
CA GLU A 35 -17.97 20.75 0.98
C GLU A 35 -18.42 19.27 1.10
N ALA A 36 -19.45 18.84 0.38
CA ALA A 36 -19.92 17.46 0.45
C ALA A 36 -18.87 16.46 -0.08
N LYS A 37 -18.78 15.30 0.58
CA LYS A 37 -18.11 14.10 0.05
C LYS A 37 -19.12 13.25 -0.72
N ILE A 38 -20.16 12.84 0.00
CA ILE A 38 -21.33 12.11 -0.47
C ILE A 38 -22.57 12.92 -0.06
N PHE A 39 -23.53 13.07 -0.96
CA PHE A 39 -24.86 13.58 -0.66
C PHE A 39 -25.73 12.45 -0.13
N VAL A 40 -26.35 12.65 1.03
CA VAL A 40 -27.24 11.65 1.64
C VAL A 40 -28.44 11.37 0.74
N GLY A 41 -28.71 10.08 0.51
CA GLY A 41 -29.92 9.61 -0.14
C GLY A 41 -31.15 9.76 0.77
N PRO A 42 -32.30 10.29 0.29
CA PRO A 42 -33.52 10.37 1.09
C PRO A 42 -34.03 8.98 1.49
N SER A 43 -34.42 8.83 2.76
CA SER A 43 -35.02 7.59 3.26
C SER A 43 -36.45 7.37 2.77
N ASP A 44 -37.18 8.45 2.46
CA ASP A 44 -38.50 8.36 1.84
C ASP A 44 -38.34 8.41 0.30
N PRO A 45 -38.77 7.37 -0.44
CA PRO A 45 -38.74 7.39 -1.89
C PRO A 45 -39.47 8.59 -2.52
N ALA A 46 -40.51 9.12 -1.87
CA ALA A 46 -41.27 10.27 -2.37
C ALA A 46 -40.44 11.56 -2.46
N ASP A 47 -39.36 11.67 -1.69
CA ASP A 47 -38.47 12.84 -1.66
C ASP A 47 -37.40 12.81 -2.77
N ARG A 48 -37.15 11.65 -3.38
CA ARG A 48 -36.07 11.45 -4.35
C ARG A 48 -36.15 12.36 -5.59
N PRO A 49 -37.34 12.62 -6.19
CA PRO A 49 -37.43 13.55 -7.32
C PRO A 49 -36.97 14.96 -6.94
N ALA A 50 -37.48 15.50 -5.83
CA ALA A 50 -37.10 16.83 -5.34
C ALA A 50 -35.61 16.88 -4.97
N TRP A 51 -35.09 15.82 -4.35
CA TRP A 51 -33.67 15.70 -4.04
C TRP A 51 -32.77 15.73 -5.29
N ARG A 52 -33.11 14.98 -6.34
CA ARG A 52 -32.38 15.02 -7.62
C ARG A 52 -32.40 16.41 -8.26
N GLU A 53 -33.53 17.11 -8.19
CA GLU A 53 -33.61 18.51 -8.64
C GLU A 53 -32.68 19.43 -7.83
N ARG A 54 -32.53 19.21 -6.52
CA ARG A 54 -31.61 19.96 -5.66
C ARG A 54 -30.15 19.69 -6.03
N LEU A 55 -29.79 18.44 -6.33
CA LEU A 55 -28.45 18.09 -6.81
C LEU A 55 -28.14 18.73 -8.17
N ALA A 56 -29.10 18.74 -9.10
CA ALA A 56 -28.95 19.39 -10.39
C ALA A 56 -28.78 20.91 -10.23
N ALA A 57 -29.61 21.55 -9.39
CA ALA A 57 -29.52 22.98 -9.09
C ALA A 57 -28.16 23.35 -8.47
N TRP A 58 -27.66 22.53 -7.53
CA TRP A 58 -26.32 22.71 -6.97
C TRP A 58 -25.23 22.60 -8.03
N ARG A 59 -25.26 21.56 -8.87
CA ARG A 59 -24.27 21.35 -9.93
C ARG A 59 -24.22 22.54 -10.90
N ASP A 60 -25.38 22.96 -11.39
CA ASP A 60 -25.48 24.04 -12.37
C ASP A 60 -25.00 25.38 -11.77
N ASP A 61 -25.33 25.63 -10.50
CA ASP A 61 -24.83 26.79 -9.78
C ASP A 61 -23.32 26.74 -9.54
N ALA A 62 -22.79 25.62 -9.05
CA ALA A 62 -21.36 25.42 -8.82
C ALA A 62 -20.54 25.57 -10.11
N ARG A 63 -21.03 25.03 -11.24
CA ARG A 63 -20.40 25.20 -12.55
C ARG A 63 -20.35 26.67 -12.97
N ARG A 64 -21.41 27.45 -12.75
CA ARG A 64 -21.40 28.90 -13.02
C ARG A 64 -20.45 29.66 -12.09
N ARG A 65 -20.50 29.41 -10.78
CA ARG A 65 -19.69 30.11 -9.77
C ARG A 65 -18.19 29.92 -10.01
N HIS A 66 -17.81 28.71 -10.38
CA HIS A 66 -16.41 28.34 -10.60
C HIS A 66 -15.97 28.46 -12.06
N GLY A 67 -16.85 28.87 -12.98
CA GLY A 67 -16.48 29.08 -14.38
C GLY A 67 -16.11 27.80 -15.14
N TYR A 68 -16.73 26.68 -14.79
CA TYR A 68 -16.37 25.36 -15.31
C TYR A 68 -16.43 25.29 -16.85
N GLY A 69 -15.28 24.97 -17.46
CA GLY A 69 -15.16 24.79 -18.92
C GLY A 69 -15.01 23.34 -19.38
N GLY A 70 -14.53 22.43 -18.53
CA GLY A 70 -14.38 21.01 -18.85
C GLY A 70 -13.27 20.63 -19.84
N ALA A 71 -12.47 21.58 -20.29
CA ALA A 71 -11.46 21.38 -21.33
C ALA A 71 -10.41 20.31 -20.99
N ALA A 72 -10.04 20.13 -19.72
CA ALA A 72 -9.10 19.07 -19.32
C ALA A 72 -9.63 17.66 -19.63
N TYR A 73 -10.95 17.45 -19.51
CA TYR A 73 -11.61 16.17 -19.78
C TYR A 73 -11.83 15.88 -21.27
N GLU A 74 -11.62 16.87 -22.14
CA GLU A 74 -11.74 16.72 -23.59
C GLU A 74 -10.40 16.37 -24.24
N ARG A 75 -9.30 16.39 -23.48
CA ARG A 75 -7.96 16.07 -23.97
C ARG A 75 -7.87 14.57 -24.31
N PRO A 76 -7.55 14.20 -25.56
CA PRO A 76 -7.42 12.80 -25.95
C PRO A 76 -6.39 12.02 -25.10
N GLU A 77 -5.31 12.68 -24.69
CA GLU A 77 -4.23 12.11 -23.90
C GLU A 77 -4.66 11.70 -22.48
N ALA A 78 -5.68 12.36 -21.93
CA ALA A 78 -6.23 12.10 -20.60
C ALA A 78 -7.58 11.35 -20.63
N ALA A 79 -8.11 11.01 -21.81
CA ALA A 79 -9.42 10.40 -21.96
C ALA A 79 -9.54 9.03 -21.24
N TRP A 80 -8.41 8.34 -21.05
CA TRP A 80 -8.33 7.10 -20.30
C TRP A 80 -8.67 7.28 -18.81
N ALA A 81 -8.53 8.48 -18.24
CA ALA A 81 -8.76 8.74 -16.82
C ALA A 81 -10.21 8.43 -16.42
N ALA A 82 -11.17 8.90 -17.24
CA ALA A 82 -12.59 8.59 -17.08
C ALA A 82 -12.89 7.09 -17.25
N ALA A 83 -11.93 6.34 -17.82
CA ALA A 83 -12.04 4.93 -18.07
C ALA A 83 -11.35 4.03 -17.01
N CYS A 84 -10.59 4.63 -16.10
CA CYS A 84 -9.82 3.94 -15.07
C CYS A 84 -10.73 3.49 -13.91
N SER A 85 -11.38 2.35 -14.02
CA SER A 85 -12.29 1.85 -12.99
C SER A 85 -11.57 1.17 -11.83
N THR A 86 -10.36 0.69 -12.05
CA THR A 86 -9.57 -0.05 -11.06
C THR A 86 -8.12 0.36 -11.08
N VAL A 87 -7.63 0.81 -9.93
CA VAL A 87 -6.23 1.13 -9.69
C VAL A 87 -5.73 0.31 -8.51
N ALA A 88 -4.46 -0.10 -8.52
CA ALA A 88 -3.83 -0.72 -7.35
C ALA A 88 -2.71 0.17 -6.80
N GLN A 89 -2.69 0.37 -5.48
CA GLN A 89 -1.53 0.97 -4.81
C GLN A 89 -0.60 -0.13 -4.31
N VAL A 90 0.64 -0.12 -4.79
CA VAL A 90 1.56 -1.26 -4.63
C VAL A 90 2.91 -0.77 -4.15
N TRP A 91 3.37 -1.34 -3.03
CA TRP A 91 4.76 -1.21 -2.60
C TRP A 91 5.68 -1.84 -3.63
N LEU A 92 6.70 -1.11 -4.12
CA LEU A 92 7.62 -1.61 -5.15
C LEU A 92 8.20 -2.99 -4.82
N TRP A 93 8.45 -3.26 -3.54
CA TRP A 93 9.07 -4.50 -3.06
C TRP A 93 8.07 -5.49 -2.45
N ASP A 94 6.80 -5.38 -2.81
CA ASP A 94 5.80 -6.40 -2.52
C ASP A 94 6.21 -7.73 -3.19
N GLU A 95 6.21 -8.86 -2.46
CA GLU A 95 6.65 -10.17 -2.95
C GLU A 95 5.76 -10.77 -4.06
N LEU A 96 4.63 -10.12 -4.37
CA LEU A 96 3.87 -10.38 -5.60
C LEU A 96 4.49 -9.68 -6.83
N LEU A 97 5.02 -8.47 -6.65
CA LEU A 97 5.61 -7.64 -7.71
C LEU A 97 7.12 -7.84 -7.84
N TYR A 98 7.81 -8.25 -6.78
CA TYR A 98 9.27 -8.41 -6.74
C TYR A 98 9.65 -9.74 -6.09
N SER A 99 10.61 -10.45 -6.69
CA SER A 99 11.16 -11.68 -6.11
C SER A 99 12.51 -11.40 -5.45
N PHE A 100 12.60 -11.56 -4.14
CA PHE A 100 13.88 -11.50 -3.40
C PHE A 100 14.79 -12.68 -3.76
N ASP A 101 14.23 -13.85 -4.09
CA ASP A 101 15.01 -15.03 -4.46
C ASP A 101 15.64 -14.90 -5.86
N GLU A 102 14.91 -14.28 -6.79
CA GLU A 102 15.38 -14.07 -8.17
C GLU A 102 16.10 -12.73 -8.35
N HIS A 103 15.89 -11.79 -7.42
CA HIS A 103 16.30 -10.39 -7.49
C HIS A 103 15.86 -9.69 -8.77
N ARG A 104 14.56 -9.74 -9.06
CA ARG A 104 13.94 -9.04 -10.19
C ARG A 104 12.48 -8.74 -9.91
N PHE A 105 11.93 -7.77 -10.62
CA PHE A 105 10.49 -7.60 -10.70
C PHE A 105 9.83 -8.78 -11.45
N THR A 106 8.62 -9.12 -11.02
CA THR A 106 7.74 -10.16 -11.55
C THR A 106 6.36 -9.57 -11.92
N PRO A 107 6.29 -8.55 -12.78
CA PRO A 107 5.01 -7.94 -13.18
C PRO A 107 4.04 -8.96 -13.77
N GLU A 108 4.53 -10.03 -14.40
CA GLU A 108 3.72 -11.14 -14.91
C GLU A 108 2.91 -11.83 -13.80
N LYS A 109 3.49 -12.01 -12.60
CA LYS A 109 2.85 -12.64 -11.45
C LYS A 109 1.79 -11.70 -10.87
N PHE A 110 2.13 -10.42 -10.74
CA PHE A 110 1.22 -9.38 -10.27
C PHE A 110 0.01 -9.21 -11.18
N LEU A 111 0.22 -9.10 -12.49
CA LEU A 111 -0.86 -8.98 -13.47
C LEU A 111 -1.74 -10.23 -13.55
N ALA A 112 -1.16 -11.42 -13.42
CA ALA A 112 -1.94 -12.67 -13.38
C ALA A 112 -2.85 -12.73 -12.15
N ASP A 113 -2.33 -12.40 -10.98
CA ASP A 113 -3.10 -12.34 -9.73
C ASP A 113 -4.22 -11.29 -9.80
N ALA A 114 -3.93 -10.09 -10.33
CA ALA A 114 -4.92 -9.05 -10.48
C ALA A 114 -6.04 -9.42 -11.47
N ARG A 115 -5.70 -10.08 -12.59
CA ARG A 115 -6.68 -10.62 -13.56
C ARG A 115 -7.58 -11.67 -12.93
N ASP A 116 -6.99 -12.60 -12.19
CA ASP A 116 -7.73 -13.67 -11.54
C ASP A 116 -8.69 -13.14 -10.47
N ARG A 117 -8.20 -12.32 -9.54
CA ARG A 117 -8.99 -11.93 -8.36
C ARG A 117 -9.89 -10.72 -8.59
N PHE A 118 -9.44 -9.74 -9.36
CA PHE A 118 -10.13 -8.45 -9.50
C PHE A 118 -10.62 -8.16 -10.92
N GLY A 119 -10.38 -9.06 -11.87
CA GLY A 119 -10.72 -8.85 -13.28
C GLY A 119 -9.70 -7.99 -14.03
N GLY A 120 -8.53 -7.75 -13.44
CA GLY A 120 -7.46 -6.93 -14.01
C GLY A 120 -7.55 -5.47 -13.56
N LEU A 121 -6.47 -4.72 -13.77
CA LEU A 121 -6.33 -3.32 -13.36
C LEU A 121 -6.26 -2.43 -14.60
N ASP A 122 -6.72 -1.19 -14.46
CA ASP A 122 -6.55 -0.14 -15.47
C ASP A 122 -5.31 0.71 -15.18
N ALA A 123 -4.91 0.82 -13.90
CA ALA A 123 -3.71 1.54 -13.50
C ALA A 123 -3.02 0.93 -12.26
N VAL A 124 -1.77 1.35 -12.02
CA VAL A 124 -1.00 1.03 -10.81
C VAL A 124 -0.28 2.26 -10.28
N VAL A 125 -0.34 2.50 -8.97
CA VAL A 125 0.48 3.47 -8.25
C VAL A 125 1.70 2.74 -7.69
N LEU A 126 2.88 3.11 -8.17
CA LEU A 126 4.16 2.54 -7.73
C LEU A 126 4.65 3.28 -6.49
N TRP A 127 4.36 2.76 -5.30
CA TRP A 127 4.74 3.37 -4.04
C TRP A 127 6.19 3.03 -3.65
N HIS A 128 7.01 4.04 -3.37
CA HIS A 128 8.47 3.90 -3.42
C HIS A 128 9.24 4.18 -2.11
N ALA A 129 9.03 5.33 -1.45
CA ALA A 129 9.94 5.85 -0.42
C ALA A 129 9.45 5.60 1.01
N TYR A 130 8.22 5.96 1.36
CA TYR A 130 7.66 5.58 2.65
C TYR A 130 7.32 4.08 2.64
N PRO A 131 7.65 3.27 3.66
CA PRO A 131 8.06 3.67 5.00
C PRO A 131 9.57 3.56 5.28
N VAL A 132 10.44 3.57 4.26
CA VAL A 132 11.89 3.42 4.44
C VAL A 132 12.66 4.74 4.37
N ILE A 133 12.07 5.79 3.82
CA ILE A 133 12.66 7.13 3.74
C ILE A 133 12.99 7.70 5.12
N GLY A 134 14.13 8.40 5.23
CA GLY A 134 14.68 8.87 6.50
C GLY A 134 15.62 7.87 7.18
N ILE A 135 15.79 6.65 6.64
CA ILE A 135 16.82 5.72 7.10
C ILE A 135 18.23 6.27 6.85
N ASP A 136 18.44 6.93 5.72
CA ASP A 136 19.66 7.63 5.32
C ASP A 136 19.32 8.94 4.57
N ASP A 137 20.31 9.57 3.94
CA ASP A 137 20.16 10.90 3.32
C ASP A 137 19.35 10.92 2.02
N ARG A 138 18.96 9.76 1.49
CA ARG A 138 18.18 9.66 0.25
C ARG A 138 16.82 10.34 0.40
N ASN A 139 16.47 11.13 -0.61
CA ASN A 139 15.16 11.75 -0.72
C ASN A 139 14.19 10.89 -1.53
N GLN A 140 12.93 11.28 -1.59
CA GLN A 140 11.90 10.55 -2.35
C GLN A 140 12.32 10.28 -3.81
N TRP A 141 12.97 11.22 -4.48
CA TRP A 141 13.40 11.06 -5.87
C TRP A 141 14.45 9.96 -6.06
N ASP A 142 15.39 9.85 -5.12
CA ASP A 142 16.43 8.81 -5.14
C ASP A 142 15.79 7.41 -5.04
N PHE A 143 14.71 7.26 -4.27
CA PHE A 143 13.98 5.99 -4.14
C PHE A 143 13.23 5.56 -5.41
N TYR A 144 13.16 6.41 -6.44
CA TYR A 144 12.81 6.00 -7.80
C TYR A 144 14.05 5.86 -8.69
N ARG A 145 14.91 6.88 -8.73
CA ARG A 145 16.01 6.98 -9.71
C ARG A 145 17.10 5.93 -9.52
N ASP A 146 17.33 5.51 -8.27
CA ASP A 146 18.32 4.49 -7.98
C ASP A 146 17.81 3.07 -8.26
N VAL A 147 16.50 2.86 -8.47
CA VAL A 147 15.93 1.52 -8.65
C VAL A 147 16.32 0.94 -10.01
N PRO A 148 17.17 -0.10 -10.05
CA PRO A 148 17.59 -0.69 -11.32
C PRO A 148 16.38 -1.30 -12.06
N GLY A 149 16.23 -0.96 -13.34
CA GLY A 149 15.18 -1.54 -14.20
C GLY A 149 13.76 -0.99 -13.97
N ILE A 150 13.57 0.08 -13.19
CA ILE A 150 12.24 0.65 -12.97
C ILE A 150 11.57 1.15 -14.26
N ALA A 151 12.33 1.76 -15.18
CA ALA A 151 11.79 2.17 -16.47
C ALA A 151 11.30 0.96 -17.31
N ASP A 152 11.94 -0.19 -17.17
CA ASP A 152 11.52 -1.42 -17.86
C ASP A 152 10.25 -2.01 -17.23
N LEU A 153 10.11 -1.90 -15.90
CA LEU A 153 8.89 -2.25 -15.20
C LEU A 153 7.71 -1.38 -15.66
N VAL A 154 7.90 -0.06 -15.74
CA VAL A 154 6.87 0.87 -16.24
C VAL A 154 6.45 0.51 -17.66
N ARG A 155 7.41 0.29 -18.58
CA ARG A 155 7.10 -0.16 -19.94
C ARG A 155 6.35 -1.49 -19.97
N THR A 156 6.68 -2.44 -19.10
CA THR A 156 5.97 -3.72 -19.01
C THR A 156 4.50 -3.53 -18.60
N PHE A 157 4.21 -2.57 -17.72
CA PHE A 157 2.82 -2.23 -17.38
C PHE A 157 2.09 -1.55 -18.54
N HIS A 158 2.75 -0.62 -19.25
CA HIS A 158 2.19 -0.01 -20.46
C HIS A 158 1.89 -1.05 -21.55
N ASP A 159 2.81 -1.99 -21.79
CA ASP A 159 2.63 -3.08 -22.76
C ASP A 159 1.48 -4.02 -22.37
N ALA A 160 1.18 -4.12 -21.07
CA ALA A 160 0.02 -4.85 -20.54
C ALA A 160 -1.28 -4.04 -20.56
N GLY A 161 -1.24 -2.78 -21.01
CA GLY A 161 -2.39 -1.87 -21.11
C GLY A 161 -2.74 -1.12 -19.83
N LEU A 162 -1.85 -1.10 -18.84
CA LEU A 162 -2.04 -0.34 -17.60
C LEU A 162 -1.42 1.05 -17.72
N HIS A 163 -2.03 2.03 -17.07
CA HIS A 163 -1.41 3.32 -16.78
C HIS A 163 -0.60 3.27 -15.48
N VAL A 164 0.45 4.08 -15.39
CA VAL A 164 1.36 4.07 -14.23
C VAL A 164 1.38 5.43 -13.55
N PHE A 165 1.14 5.42 -12.25
CA PHE A 165 1.28 6.57 -11.37
C PHE A 165 2.56 6.46 -10.53
N VAL A 166 3.23 7.60 -10.36
CA VAL A 166 4.23 7.81 -9.31
C VAL A 166 3.60 8.58 -8.15
N ASP A 167 4.09 8.41 -6.93
CA ASP A 167 3.65 9.22 -5.79
C ASP A 167 4.58 10.42 -5.52
N TYR A 168 3.98 11.50 -5.03
CA TYR A 168 4.66 12.69 -4.54
C TYR A 168 4.39 12.85 -3.05
N ASN A 169 5.45 12.84 -2.22
CA ASN A 169 5.38 13.04 -0.78
C ASN A 169 5.80 14.49 -0.43
N PRO A 170 4.86 15.46 -0.32
CA PRO A 170 5.19 16.87 -0.05
C PRO A 170 5.76 17.11 1.35
N TRP A 171 5.58 16.16 2.26
CA TRP A 171 6.12 16.21 3.62
C TRP A 171 7.60 15.83 3.68
N ASP A 172 8.20 15.35 2.58
CA ASP A 172 9.62 15.05 2.52
C ASP A 172 10.47 16.33 2.38
N VAL A 173 10.64 17.04 3.50
CA VAL A 173 11.38 18.31 3.57
C VAL A 173 12.70 18.23 4.34
N GLY A 174 12.93 17.11 5.03
CA GLY A 174 14.04 16.86 5.95
C GLY A 174 15.17 15.99 5.42
N THR A 175 15.00 15.34 4.28
CA THR A 175 16.06 14.59 3.60
C THR A 175 16.93 15.52 2.74
N ARG A 176 17.97 14.98 2.09
CA ARG A 176 18.84 15.75 1.20
C ARG A 176 18.03 16.41 0.09
N ARG A 177 18.05 17.75 0.04
CA ARG A 177 17.34 18.51 -0.98
C ARG A 177 18.11 18.52 -2.31
N GLY A 178 17.41 18.19 -3.39
CA GLY A 178 17.86 18.38 -4.77
C GLY A 178 17.45 19.76 -5.30
N GLY A 179 16.85 19.78 -6.49
CA GLY A 179 16.10 20.93 -7.00
C GLY A 179 14.79 21.17 -6.23
N ASP A 180 13.98 22.11 -6.71
CA ASP A 180 12.61 22.28 -6.23
C ASP A 180 11.74 21.08 -6.61
N ASP A 181 10.75 20.75 -5.78
CA ASP A 181 9.92 19.54 -5.95
C ASP A 181 9.17 19.51 -7.28
N LEU A 182 8.70 20.67 -7.76
CA LEU A 182 7.97 20.76 -9.03
C LEU A 182 8.87 20.35 -10.19
N THR A 183 10.11 20.84 -10.21
CA THR A 183 11.10 20.48 -11.22
C THR A 183 11.51 19.00 -11.12
N GLU A 184 11.73 18.49 -9.91
CA GLU A 184 12.15 17.10 -9.68
C GLU A 184 11.04 16.11 -10.08
N LEU A 185 9.80 16.37 -9.69
CA LEU A 185 8.64 15.55 -10.03
C LEU A 185 8.34 15.60 -11.53
N ALA A 186 8.39 16.78 -12.16
CA ALA A 186 8.19 16.91 -13.60
C ALA A 186 9.28 16.15 -14.39
N ALA A 187 10.53 16.18 -13.91
CA ALA A 187 11.61 15.38 -14.51
C ALA A 187 11.33 13.88 -14.34
N LEU A 188 10.95 13.43 -13.14
CA LEU A 188 10.62 12.04 -12.86
C LEU A 188 9.49 11.51 -13.75
N VAL A 189 8.40 12.27 -13.87
CA VAL A 189 7.25 11.93 -14.73
C VAL A 189 7.69 11.74 -16.18
N ARG A 190 8.52 12.65 -16.70
CA ARG A 190 9.04 12.55 -18.06
C ARG A 190 9.99 11.36 -18.24
N ASP A 191 10.90 11.16 -17.29
CA ASP A 191 11.96 10.16 -17.39
C ASP A 191 11.42 8.73 -17.29
N LEU A 192 10.40 8.51 -16.45
CA LEU A 192 9.71 7.22 -16.34
C LEU A 192 8.57 7.06 -17.35
N GLY A 193 8.06 8.15 -17.90
CA GLY A 193 6.86 8.14 -18.73
C GLY A 193 5.58 7.85 -17.94
N ALA A 194 5.53 8.27 -16.66
CA ALA A 194 4.37 8.07 -15.79
C ALA A 194 3.13 8.81 -16.31
N ASP A 195 1.98 8.14 -16.33
CA ASP A 195 0.69 8.67 -16.82
C ASP A 195 -0.03 9.55 -15.81
N GLY A 196 0.34 9.44 -14.53
CA GLY A 196 -0.24 10.23 -13.48
C GLY A 196 0.64 10.40 -12.26
N VAL A 197 0.19 11.29 -11.37
CA VAL A 197 0.81 11.53 -10.08
C VAL A 197 -0.23 11.34 -8.99
N PHE A 198 0.09 10.48 -8.04
CA PHE A 198 -0.64 10.35 -6.79
C PHE A 198 -0.10 11.36 -5.77
N LEU A 199 -0.96 12.27 -5.31
CA LEU A 199 -0.57 13.38 -4.45
C LEU A 199 -0.78 13.01 -2.99
N ASP A 200 0.23 12.40 -2.37
CA ASP A 200 0.15 11.95 -0.98
C ASP A 200 -0.10 13.13 -0.03
N THR A 201 -1.05 13.00 0.89
CA THR A 201 -1.49 14.05 1.85
C THR A 201 -2.08 15.33 1.25
N LEU A 202 -2.09 15.50 -0.09
CA LEU A 202 -2.64 16.66 -0.77
C LEU A 202 -3.99 16.34 -1.38
N LYS A 203 -4.96 17.23 -1.16
CA LYS A 203 -6.27 17.15 -1.82
C LYS A 203 -6.23 17.59 -3.28
N LYS A 204 -5.24 18.41 -3.64
CA LYS A 204 -5.12 19.10 -4.93
C LYS A 204 -3.67 19.55 -5.16
N ALA A 205 -3.30 19.68 -6.42
CA ALA A 205 -2.13 20.42 -6.87
C ALA A 205 -2.50 21.90 -7.12
N GLU A 206 -1.57 22.79 -6.77
CA GLU A 206 -1.67 24.21 -7.11
C GLU A 206 -1.39 24.44 -8.61
N PRO A 207 -1.90 25.53 -9.22
CA PRO A 207 -1.84 25.74 -10.67
C PRO A 207 -0.44 25.64 -11.28
N GLU A 208 0.59 26.14 -10.59
CA GLU A 208 1.97 26.07 -11.07
C GLU A 208 2.46 24.61 -11.19
N LEU A 209 2.11 23.75 -10.24
CA LEU A 209 2.45 22.33 -10.30
C LEU A 209 1.72 21.64 -11.45
N VAL A 210 0.43 21.94 -11.65
CA VAL A 210 -0.35 21.41 -12.78
C VAL A 210 0.31 21.80 -14.11
N GLU A 211 0.64 23.08 -14.30
CA GLU A 211 1.29 23.57 -15.53
C GLU A 211 2.64 22.87 -15.79
N ARG A 212 3.47 22.69 -14.76
CA ARG A 212 4.76 22.00 -14.88
C ARG A 212 4.60 20.53 -15.27
N LEU A 213 3.62 19.84 -14.67
CA LEU A 213 3.36 18.43 -14.97
C LEU A 213 2.78 18.26 -16.38
N GLU A 214 1.86 19.12 -16.80
CA GLU A 214 1.33 19.13 -18.18
C GLU A 214 2.41 19.40 -19.22
N ALA A 215 3.37 20.29 -18.90
CA ALA A 215 4.52 20.53 -19.76
C ALA A 215 5.48 19.32 -19.85
N ALA A 216 5.56 18.52 -18.78
CA ALA A 216 6.35 17.29 -18.77
C ALA A 216 5.66 16.13 -19.50
N ARG A 217 4.34 16.01 -19.34
CA ARG A 217 3.49 15.03 -20.02
C ARG A 217 2.10 15.64 -20.25
N PRO A 218 1.75 15.99 -21.50
CA PRO A 218 0.40 16.42 -21.83
C PRO A 218 -0.64 15.37 -21.44
N GLY A 219 -1.69 15.79 -20.73
CA GLY A 219 -2.75 14.90 -20.27
C GLY A 219 -2.38 14.07 -19.04
N ILE A 220 -1.38 14.51 -18.25
CA ILE A 220 -1.06 13.92 -16.96
C ILE A 220 -2.29 13.87 -16.05
N VAL A 221 -2.52 12.73 -15.40
CA VAL A 221 -3.65 12.54 -14.48
C VAL A 221 -3.19 12.76 -13.04
N LEU A 222 -3.88 13.65 -12.34
CA LEU A 222 -3.60 13.92 -10.93
C LEU A 222 -4.65 13.25 -10.06
N GLU A 223 -4.18 12.53 -9.04
CA GLU A 223 -5.04 11.86 -8.08
C GLU A 223 -4.70 12.33 -6.66
N GLY A 224 -5.53 13.24 -6.14
CA GLY A 224 -5.41 13.78 -4.78
C GLY A 224 -6.15 12.97 -3.71
N GLU A 225 -5.70 13.06 -2.47
CA GLU A 225 -6.31 12.39 -1.31
C GLU A 225 -7.59 13.09 -0.84
N SER A 226 -8.60 12.30 -0.47
CA SER A 226 -9.83 12.74 0.20
C SER A 226 -10.73 13.61 -0.71
N LYS A 227 -11.25 14.73 -0.18
CA LYS A 227 -12.18 15.59 -0.90
C LYS A 227 -11.44 16.65 -1.71
N LEU A 228 -11.38 16.46 -3.02
CA LEU A 228 -10.95 17.49 -3.98
C LEU A 228 -11.88 18.72 -3.89
N ALA A 229 -11.31 19.92 -3.97
CA ALA A 229 -12.10 21.15 -3.97
C ALA A 229 -12.87 21.31 -5.30
N VAL A 230 -14.09 21.84 -5.27
CA VAL A 230 -14.98 21.86 -6.45
C VAL A 230 -14.35 22.57 -7.64
N GLU A 231 -13.71 23.71 -7.38
CA GLU A 231 -13.05 24.53 -8.37
C GLU A 231 -11.85 23.83 -9.02
N ARG A 232 -11.28 22.79 -8.39
CA ARG A 232 -10.14 22.03 -8.92
C ARG A 232 -10.54 20.75 -9.64
N ILE A 233 -11.84 20.42 -9.68
CA ILE A 233 -12.31 19.32 -10.55
C ILE A 233 -12.02 19.66 -12.02
N GLU A 234 -11.96 20.93 -12.39
CA GLU A 234 -11.69 21.35 -13.77
C GLU A 234 -10.33 20.92 -14.32
N ASP A 235 -9.33 20.68 -13.47
CA ASP A 235 -7.95 20.35 -13.86
C ASP A 235 -7.36 19.14 -13.13
N HIS A 236 -8.17 18.42 -12.35
CA HIS A 236 -7.83 17.13 -11.77
C HIS A 236 -8.82 16.08 -12.27
N SER A 237 -8.40 15.26 -13.23
CA SER A 237 -9.27 14.26 -13.86
C SER A 237 -9.67 13.10 -12.94
N SER A 238 -8.96 12.93 -11.82
CA SER A 238 -9.23 11.88 -10.85
C SER A 238 -9.09 12.36 -9.40
N SER A 239 -9.64 11.60 -8.46
CA SER A 239 -9.42 11.80 -7.04
C SER A 239 -9.67 10.53 -6.26
N TRP A 240 -9.09 10.46 -5.07
CA TRP A 240 -9.18 9.31 -4.22
C TRP A 240 -10.17 9.53 -3.07
N ALA A 241 -11.28 8.79 -3.07
CA ALA A 241 -12.37 8.90 -2.10
C ALA A 241 -12.04 8.15 -0.78
N GLN A 242 -10.97 8.60 -0.12
CA GLN A 242 -10.46 8.02 1.12
C GLN A 242 -11.30 8.42 2.34
N PHE A 243 -11.82 7.42 3.07
CA PHE A 243 -12.66 7.58 4.28
C PHE A 243 -13.94 8.40 4.03
N PHE A 244 -14.75 7.96 3.07
CA PHE A 244 -16.06 8.52 2.79
C PHE A 244 -17.10 7.60 3.41
N ALA A 245 -17.74 8.02 4.50
CA ALA A 245 -18.87 7.28 5.05
C ALA A 245 -20.09 7.50 4.15
N ASP A 246 -20.78 6.43 3.83
CA ASP A 246 -22.06 6.51 3.14
C ASP A 246 -23.22 6.56 4.13
N SER A 247 -24.42 6.88 3.65
CA SER A 247 -25.66 6.78 4.40
C SER A 247 -26.27 5.37 4.30
N PRO A 248 -27.24 5.01 5.17
CA PRO A 248 -27.95 3.73 5.07
C PRO A 248 -28.60 3.52 3.69
N VAL A 249 -29.35 4.52 3.21
CA VAL A 249 -29.69 4.66 1.79
C VAL A 249 -28.44 5.20 1.08
N PRO A 250 -27.89 4.50 0.08
CA PRO A 250 -26.66 4.93 -0.58
C PRO A 250 -26.76 6.33 -1.16
N GLY A 251 -25.71 7.12 -1.00
CA GLY A 251 -25.65 8.50 -1.45
C GLY A 251 -25.03 8.68 -2.84
N VAL A 252 -24.95 9.95 -3.25
CA VAL A 252 -24.32 10.35 -4.51
C VAL A 252 -23.00 11.06 -4.24
N LEU A 253 -21.93 10.62 -4.90
CA LEU A 253 -20.61 11.23 -4.82
C LEU A 253 -20.61 12.61 -5.47
N ARG A 254 -20.19 13.63 -4.70
CA ARG A 254 -20.25 15.02 -5.11
C ARG A 254 -19.45 15.29 -6.39
N ALA A 255 -18.18 14.86 -6.44
CA ALA A 255 -17.30 15.21 -7.54
C ALA A 255 -17.73 14.54 -8.85
N HIS A 256 -18.18 13.28 -8.77
CA HIS A 256 -18.67 12.56 -9.94
C HIS A 256 -20.05 13.03 -10.44
N TRP A 257 -20.93 13.50 -9.53
CA TRP A 257 -22.15 14.20 -9.95
C TRP A 257 -21.84 15.55 -10.61
N TYR A 258 -20.82 16.25 -10.12
CA TYR A 258 -20.38 17.53 -10.69
C TYR A 258 -19.80 17.38 -12.10
N GLU A 259 -19.01 16.34 -12.34
CA GLU A 259 -18.44 16.02 -13.66
C GLU A 259 -18.34 14.49 -13.84
N ARG A 260 -19.17 13.94 -14.74
CA ARG A 260 -19.27 12.49 -14.96
C ARG A 260 -17.97 11.83 -15.44
N ARG A 261 -17.08 12.59 -16.09
CA ARG A 261 -15.77 12.09 -16.52
C ARG A 261 -14.71 12.14 -15.42
N HIS A 262 -14.99 12.79 -14.28
CA HIS A 262 -14.10 12.78 -13.12
C HIS A 262 -14.15 11.42 -12.45
N MET A 263 -13.07 10.65 -12.56
CA MET A 263 -13.01 9.30 -11.99
C MET A 263 -12.59 9.36 -10.53
N GLN A 264 -13.46 8.90 -9.64
CA GLN A 264 -13.11 8.75 -8.23
C GLN A 264 -12.81 7.29 -7.92
N HIS A 265 -11.75 7.03 -7.16
CA HIS A 265 -11.48 5.68 -6.67
C HIS A 265 -11.84 5.59 -5.19
N HIS A 266 -12.79 4.72 -4.85
CA HIS A 266 -13.09 4.42 -3.45
C HIS A 266 -11.96 3.66 -2.77
N VAL A 267 -11.70 3.97 -1.49
CA VAL A 267 -10.90 3.11 -0.61
C VAL A 267 -11.30 3.26 0.85
N ARG A 268 -11.06 2.18 1.59
CA ARG A 268 -11.09 2.15 3.04
C ARG A 268 -9.90 1.36 3.55
N ARG A 269 -8.81 2.09 3.82
CA ARG A 269 -7.57 1.51 4.37
C ARG A 269 -7.86 0.86 5.71
N TRP A 270 -7.16 -0.23 6.03
CA TRP A 270 -7.26 -0.94 7.31
C TRP A 270 -8.61 -1.59 7.61
N HIS A 271 -9.55 -1.55 6.67
CA HIS A 271 -10.86 -2.17 6.82
C HIS A 271 -10.89 -3.54 6.15
N ARG A 272 -11.58 -4.50 6.75
CA ARG A 272 -11.64 -5.89 6.27
C ARG A 272 -12.87 -6.21 5.42
N ASP A 273 -13.91 -5.38 5.52
CA ASP A 273 -15.13 -5.48 4.72
C ASP A 273 -15.20 -4.34 3.71
N HIS A 274 -15.07 -4.64 2.43
CA HIS A 274 -15.11 -3.64 1.36
C HIS A 274 -16.49 -3.49 0.72
N SER A 275 -17.54 -4.12 1.25
CA SER A 275 -18.85 -4.13 0.59
C SER A 275 -19.45 -2.73 0.47
N GLU A 276 -19.34 -1.89 1.50
CA GLU A 276 -19.91 -0.53 1.48
C GLU A 276 -19.31 0.33 0.37
N GLU A 277 -17.99 0.30 0.21
CA GLU A 277 -17.31 1.10 -0.81
C GLU A 277 -17.50 0.53 -2.22
N LEU A 278 -17.59 -0.79 -2.36
CA LEU A 278 -17.92 -1.44 -3.63
C LEU A 278 -19.35 -1.10 -4.08
N GLN A 279 -20.30 -1.10 -3.15
CA GLN A 279 -21.69 -0.73 -3.41
C GLN A 279 -21.83 0.74 -3.79
N SER A 280 -21.16 1.63 -3.05
CA SER A 280 -21.16 3.06 -3.35
C SER A 280 -20.53 3.34 -4.71
N ALA A 281 -19.38 2.70 -5.00
CA ALA A 281 -18.72 2.78 -6.31
C ALA A 281 -19.64 2.31 -7.45
N TRP A 282 -20.35 1.19 -7.24
CA TRP A 282 -21.25 0.60 -8.22
C TRP A 282 -22.43 1.51 -8.56
N LEU A 283 -23.13 2.05 -7.56
CA LEU A 283 -24.28 2.93 -7.76
C LEU A 283 -23.92 4.29 -8.36
N ASN A 284 -22.69 4.75 -8.14
CA ASN A 284 -22.23 6.02 -8.68
C ASN A 284 -21.58 5.88 -10.07
N GLY A 285 -21.17 4.67 -10.45
CA GLY A 285 -20.43 4.42 -11.68
C GLY A 285 -18.97 4.86 -11.61
N VAL A 286 -18.38 4.85 -10.41
CA VAL A 286 -16.97 5.22 -10.17
C VAL A 286 -16.10 3.99 -9.91
N GLY A 287 -14.79 4.20 -9.79
CA GLY A 287 -13.80 3.16 -9.61
C GLY A 287 -13.46 2.84 -8.15
N VAL A 288 -12.52 1.90 -7.99
CA VAL A 288 -12.02 1.42 -6.70
C VAL A 288 -10.50 1.35 -6.72
N MET A 289 -9.87 1.78 -5.63
CA MET A 289 -8.45 1.56 -5.39
C MET A 289 -8.24 0.30 -4.55
N VAL A 290 -7.63 -0.71 -5.16
CA VAL A 290 -7.22 -1.94 -4.48
C VAL A 290 -5.92 -1.68 -3.71
N TRP A 291 -5.98 -1.82 -2.38
CA TRP A 291 -4.79 -1.68 -1.54
C TRP A 291 -4.71 -2.77 -0.47
N GLU A 292 -3.98 -3.84 -0.78
CA GLU A 292 -3.90 -5.03 0.08
C GLU A 292 -2.75 -5.01 1.08
N VAL A 293 -1.67 -4.30 0.74
CA VAL A 293 -0.46 -4.18 1.55
C VAL A 293 -0.27 -2.71 1.87
N VAL A 294 -0.92 -2.26 2.94
CA VAL A 294 -0.82 -0.87 3.36
C VAL A 294 0.49 -0.72 4.12
N PHE A 295 1.46 -0.07 3.49
CA PHE A 295 2.78 0.23 4.05
C PHE A 295 3.49 -0.97 4.71
N GLY A 296 3.39 -2.15 4.11
CA GLY A 296 4.02 -3.38 4.61
C GLY A 296 3.23 -4.13 5.68
N VAL A 297 1.93 -3.90 5.75
CA VAL A 297 0.99 -4.69 6.54
C VAL A 297 -0.06 -5.26 5.62
N TRP A 298 -0.29 -6.56 5.75
CA TRP A 298 -1.36 -7.24 5.06
C TRP A 298 -2.74 -6.87 5.64
N VAL A 299 -3.56 -6.23 4.81
CA VAL A 299 -5.00 -6.06 5.02
C VAL A 299 -5.82 -7.01 4.15
N GLY A 300 -5.33 -7.33 2.95
CA GLY A 300 -5.98 -8.27 2.05
C GLY A 300 -7.43 -7.94 1.71
N TRP A 301 -8.01 -8.74 0.81
CA TRP A 301 -9.42 -8.65 0.45
C TRP A 301 -10.06 -10.03 0.65
N SER A 302 -11.29 -10.05 1.17
CA SER A 302 -12.06 -11.29 1.27
C SER A 302 -12.37 -11.86 -0.12
N ARG A 303 -12.73 -13.15 -0.20
CA ARG A 303 -13.10 -13.74 -1.49
C ARG A 303 -14.37 -13.11 -2.06
N ARG A 304 -15.33 -12.77 -1.18
CA ARG A 304 -16.54 -12.02 -1.55
C ARG A 304 -16.22 -10.68 -2.20
N ASP A 305 -15.35 -9.89 -1.57
CA ASP A 305 -15.08 -8.53 -2.02
C ASP A 305 -14.28 -8.53 -3.34
N ALA A 306 -13.29 -9.42 -3.47
CA ALA A 306 -12.57 -9.63 -4.74
C ALA A 306 -13.53 -10.07 -5.87
N ALA A 307 -14.38 -11.07 -5.62
CA ALA A 307 -15.34 -11.55 -6.61
C ALA A 307 -16.37 -10.49 -7.01
N THR A 308 -16.77 -9.63 -6.07
CA THR A 308 -17.66 -8.49 -6.29
C THR A 308 -16.99 -7.43 -7.17
N LEU A 309 -15.74 -7.05 -6.86
CA LEU A 309 -14.98 -6.10 -7.68
C LEU A 309 -14.77 -6.61 -9.11
N ARG A 310 -14.44 -7.90 -9.27
CA ARG A 310 -14.27 -8.51 -10.59
C ARG A 310 -15.52 -8.41 -11.46
N ARG A 311 -16.71 -8.60 -10.87
CA ARG A 311 -18.01 -8.43 -11.56
C ARG A 311 -18.27 -6.99 -11.92
N LEU A 312 -18.11 -6.09 -10.95
CA LEU A 312 -18.27 -4.65 -11.10
C LEU A 312 -17.44 -4.13 -12.28
N VAL A 313 -16.13 -4.43 -12.29
CA VAL A 313 -15.24 -3.91 -13.33
C VAL A 313 -15.53 -4.50 -14.71
N THR A 314 -15.97 -5.77 -14.77
CA THR A 314 -16.35 -6.43 -16.03
C THR A 314 -17.49 -5.68 -16.70
N VAL A 315 -18.53 -5.32 -15.93
CA VAL A 315 -19.66 -4.55 -16.47
C VAL A 315 -19.25 -3.10 -16.75
N GLN A 316 -18.52 -2.44 -15.85
CA GLN A 316 -18.10 -1.04 -16.05
C GLN A 316 -17.28 -0.84 -17.32
N ARG A 317 -16.37 -1.77 -17.64
CA ARG A 317 -15.56 -1.68 -18.87
C ARG A 317 -16.39 -1.85 -20.13
N ALA A 318 -17.37 -2.76 -20.14
CA ALA A 318 -18.21 -3.01 -21.30
C ALA A 318 -19.28 -1.93 -21.51
N ALA A 319 -19.96 -1.54 -20.43
CA ALA A 319 -21.04 -0.55 -20.43
C ALA A 319 -20.55 0.89 -20.25
N ARG A 320 -19.26 1.16 -20.48
CA ARG A 320 -18.64 2.48 -20.28
C ARG A 320 -19.40 3.62 -20.96
N PRO A 321 -19.88 3.52 -22.22
CA PRO A 321 -20.65 4.60 -22.84
C PRO A 321 -21.91 4.97 -22.06
N LEU A 322 -22.63 3.98 -21.51
CA LEU A 322 -23.81 4.23 -20.67
C LEU A 322 -23.44 4.96 -19.38
N LEU A 323 -22.34 4.56 -18.74
CA LEU A 323 -21.92 5.13 -17.46
C LEU A 323 -21.39 6.56 -17.62
N LEU A 324 -20.75 6.90 -18.74
CA LEU A 324 -20.17 8.24 -18.96
C LEU A 324 -21.14 9.19 -19.66
N ASP A 325 -21.80 8.72 -20.72
CA ASP A 325 -22.58 9.56 -21.64
C ASP A 325 -24.09 9.39 -21.48
N GLY A 326 -24.54 8.37 -20.73
CA GLY A 326 -25.95 8.11 -20.48
C GLY A 326 -26.57 9.04 -19.44
N GLU A 327 -27.88 9.22 -19.55
CA GLU A 327 -28.68 9.91 -18.54
C GLU A 327 -28.69 9.09 -17.25
N TRP A 328 -28.14 9.67 -16.17
CA TRP A 328 -28.02 9.00 -14.88
C TRP A 328 -29.11 9.44 -13.91
N THR A 329 -29.94 8.48 -13.49
CA THR A 329 -30.90 8.64 -12.39
C THR A 329 -30.38 7.92 -11.14
N PRO A 330 -29.78 8.65 -10.17
CA PRO A 330 -29.38 8.06 -8.91
C PRO A 330 -30.59 7.75 -8.03
N LEU A 331 -30.49 6.67 -7.24
CA LEU A 331 -31.60 6.15 -6.42
C LEU A 331 -32.88 6.03 -7.26
N ALA A 332 -32.77 5.32 -8.38
CA ALA A 332 -33.90 4.96 -9.20
C ALA A 332 -34.84 4.06 -8.42
N ASP A 333 -36.15 4.19 -8.69
CA ASP A 333 -37.16 3.42 -7.96
C ASP A 333 -37.01 1.92 -8.24
N VAL A 334 -37.02 1.15 -7.16
CA VAL A 334 -37.12 -0.31 -7.16
C VAL A 334 -38.51 -0.72 -6.68
N SER A 335 -38.83 -2.01 -6.68
CA SER A 335 -40.09 -2.47 -6.08
C SER A 335 -40.16 -2.10 -4.58
N PRO A 336 -41.36 -1.86 -4.01
CA PRO A 336 -41.50 -1.63 -2.57
C PRO A 336 -40.93 -2.76 -1.70
N GLU A 337 -41.02 -4.00 -2.19
CA GLU A 337 -40.46 -5.18 -1.53
C GLU A 337 -38.93 -5.15 -1.50
N ALA A 338 -38.30 -4.79 -2.63
CA ALA A 338 -36.85 -4.66 -2.75
C ALA A 338 -36.32 -3.51 -1.88
N GLU A 339 -37.00 -2.36 -1.93
CA GLU A 339 -36.69 -1.19 -1.09
C GLU A 339 -36.73 -1.54 0.41
N THR A 340 -37.78 -2.25 0.84
CA THR A 340 -37.93 -2.70 2.24
C THR A 340 -36.83 -3.68 2.65
N ALA A 341 -36.33 -4.49 1.71
CA ALA A 341 -35.22 -5.40 1.93
C ALA A 341 -33.85 -4.71 1.91
N GLY A 342 -33.78 -3.40 1.63
CA GLY A 342 -32.53 -2.65 1.53
C GLY A 342 -31.82 -2.81 0.18
N VAL A 343 -32.57 -3.14 -0.88
CA VAL A 343 -32.06 -3.11 -2.25
C VAL A 343 -32.25 -1.71 -2.82
N TYR A 344 -31.19 -1.17 -3.42
CA TYR A 344 -31.19 0.15 -4.04
C TYR A 344 -30.61 0.06 -5.45
N ALA A 345 -31.03 0.97 -6.33
CA ALA A 345 -30.55 1.00 -7.70
C ALA A 345 -30.20 2.41 -8.19
N SER A 346 -29.29 2.46 -9.16
CA SER A 346 -29.12 3.60 -10.06
C SER A 346 -29.49 3.14 -11.47
N ARG A 347 -29.97 4.06 -12.31
CA ARG A 347 -30.36 3.78 -13.70
C ARG A 347 -29.57 4.67 -14.66
N TRP A 348 -29.11 4.09 -15.76
CA TRP A 348 -28.45 4.78 -16.88
C TRP A 348 -29.16 4.48 -18.18
N GLU A 349 -29.40 5.51 -18.99
CA GLU A 349 -30.10 5.38 -20.26
C GLU A 349 -29.31 6.05 -21.38
N LEU A 350 -29.02 5.31 -22.45
CA LEU A 350 -28.37 5.85 -23.65
C LEU A 350 -28.83 5.09 -24.89
N GLY A 351 -29.37 5.81 -25.87
CA GLY A 351 -29.72 5.22 -27.17
C GLY A 351 -30.74 4.08 -27.10
N GLY A 352 -31.67 4.12 -26.14
CA GLY A 352 -32.68 3.07 -25.91
C GLY A 352 -32.13 1.78 -25.30
N VAL A 353 -30.95 1.85 -24.68
CA VAL A 353 -30.41 0.84 -23.78
C VAL A 353 -30.49 1.38 -22.35
N THR A 354 -30.99 0.56 -21.44
CA THR A 354 -31.12 0.90 -20.02
C THR A 354 -30.34 -0.07 -19.16
N LEU A 355 -29.48 0.45 -18.30
CA LEU A 355 -28.70 -0.28 -17.31
C LEU A 355 -29.19 0.08 -15.91
N TRP A 356 -29.50 -0.91 -15.09
CA TRP A 356 -29.66 -0.74 -13.65
C TRP A 356 -28.49 -1.38 -12.92
N THR A 357 -27.82 -0.61 -12.09
CA THR A 357 -26.84 -1.14 -11.12
C THR A 357 -27.57 -1.28 -9.80
N LEU A 358 -27.59 -2.48 -9.22
CA LEU A 358 -28.28 -2.75 -7.96
C LEU A 358 -27.27 -3.13 -6.88
N VAL A 359 -27.60 -2.77 -5.64
CA VAL A 359 -26.88 -3.19 -4.43
C VAL A 359 -27.86 -3.73 -3.41
N ASN A 360 -27.41 -4.64 -2.56
CA ASN A 360 -28.17 -5.10 -1.40
C ASN A 360 -27.44 -4.72 -0.12
N ARG A 361 -28.01 -3.79 0.64
CA ARG A 361 -27.48 -3.33 1.95
C ARG A 361 -27.83 -4.29 3.09
N GLY A 362 -28.71 -5.26 2.84
CA GLY A 362 -29.12 -6.30 3.76
C GLY A 362 -28.10 -7.44 3.89
N GLU A 363 -28.34 -8.27 4.90
CA GLU A 363 -27.52 -9.44 5.28
C GLU A 363 -28.05 -10.75 4.68
N GLN A 364 -29.11 -10.69 3.88
CA GLN A 364 -29.73 -11.85 3.22
C GLN A 364 -29.84 -11.59 1.73
N ASP A 365 -29.71 -12.65 0.94
CA ASP A 365 -29.99 -12.59 -0.48
C ASP A 365 -31.43 -12.14 -0.69
N TYR A 366 -31.64 -11.24 -1.66
CA TYR A 366 -32.97 -10.81 -2.03
C TYR A 366 -33.40 -11.54 -3.30
N ASP A 367 -34.47 -12.33 -3.18
CA ASP A 367 -35.16 -13.00 -4.27
C ASP A 367 -36.57 -12.42 -4.40
N GLY A 368 -36.83 -11.65 -5.45
CA GLY A 368 -38.13 -11.02 -5.65
C GLY A 368 -38.17 -10.05 -6.83
N PRO A 369 -39.29 -9.35 -7.03
CA PRO A 369 -39.41 -8.28 -8.00
C PRO A 369 -38.40 -7.17 -7.68
N LEU A 370 -37.54 -6.80 -8.62
CA LEU A 370 -36.53 -5.75 -8.45
C LEU A 370 -37.05 -4.40 -8.91
N LEU A 371 -37.81 -4.37 -10.00
CA LEU A 371 -38.28 -3.14 -10.63
C LEU A 371 -39.75 -2.85 -10.29
N PRO A 372 -40.19 -1.58 -10.32
CA PRO A 372 -41.61 -1.25 -10.27
C PRO A 372 -42.37 -1.97 -11.39
N GLN A 373 -43.61 -2.40 -11.14
CA GLN A 373 -44.39 -3.25 -12.08
C GLN A 373 -44.43 -2.72 -13.53
N THR A 374 -44.52 -1.40 -13.71
CA THR A 374 -44.54 -0.76 -15.03
C THR A 374 -43.22 -0.87 -15.77
N GLU A 375 -42.10 -0.84 -15.05
CA GLU A 375 -40.75 -1.01 -15.59
C GLU A 375 -40.45 -2.49 -15.80
N ALA A 376 -40.80 -3.34 -14.82
CA ALA A 376 -40.68 -4.79 -14.89
C ALA A 376 -41.36 -5.38 -16.13
N ALA A 377 -42.56 -4.90 -16.46
CA ALA A 377 -43.31 -5.33 -17.63
C ALA A 377 -42.62 -5.00 -18.98
N ARG A 378 -41.74 -4.00 -18.99
CA ARG A 378 -40.98 -3.58 -20.19
C ARG A 378 -39.63 -4.25 -20.25
N SER A 379 -38.94 -4.28 -19.12
CA SER A 379 -37.52 -4.58 -19.05
C SER A 379 -37.20 -6.03 -18.70
N GLY A 380 -38.23 -6.78 -18.30
CA GLY A 380 -38.05 -8.02 -17.56
C GLY A 380 -37.70 -7.74 -16.10
N ASP A 381 -38.07 -8.66 -15.22
CA ASP A 381 -37.84 -8.54 -13.79
C ASP A 381 -37.69 -9.92 -13.19
N ALA A 382 -36.45 -10.28 -12.86
CA ALA A 382 -36.10 -11.47 -12.08
C ALA A 382 -34.59 -11.48 -11.86
N GLY A 383 -34.18 -11.73 -10.62
CA GLY A 383 -32.78 -11.99 -10.28
C GLY A 383 -32.58 -11.97 -8.78
N THR A 384 -31.55 -12.66 -8.33
CA THR A 384 -31.08 -12.58 -6.94
C THR A 384 -30.13 -11.40 -6.82
N VAL A 385 -30.32 -10.53 -5.83
CA VAL A 385 -29.28 -9.57 -5.41
C VAL A 385 -28.62 -10.12 -4.15
N PRO A 386 -27.37 -10.62 -4.22
CA PRO A 386 -26.74 -11.28 -3.09
C PRO A 386 -26.59 -10.35 -1.89
N ALA A 387 -26.68 -10.91 -0.68
CA ALA A 387 -26.43 -10.21 0.57
C ALA A 387 -25.10 -9.45 0.50
N ARG A 388 -25.09 -8.17 0.91
CA ARG A 388 -23.90 -7.31 0.87
C ARG A 388 -23.27 -7.19 -0.53
N GLY A 389 -23.96 -7.62 -1.58
CA GLY A 389 -23.46 -7.76 -2.93
C GLY A 389 -24.00 -6.71 -3.89
N VAL A 390 -23.79 -6.99 -5.17
CA VAL A 390 -24.21 -6.17 -6.30
C VAL A 390 -24.89 -7.05 -7.35
N ALA A 391 -25.75 -6.44 -8.15
CA ALA A 391 -26.35 -7.04 -9.34
C ALA A 391 -26.47 -6.01 -10.47
N VAL A 392 -26.79 -6.50 -11.66
CA VAL A 392 -27.04 -5.69 -12.85
C VAL A 392 -28.29 -6.17 -13.56
N LEU A 393 -29.13 -5.25 -14.02
CA LEU A 393 -30.14 -5.52 -15.03
C LEU A 393 -29.84 -4.68 -16.26
N LEU A 394 -30.03 -5.25 -17.44
CA LEU A 394 -29.85 -4.55 -18.70
C LEU A 394 -31.04 -4.83 -19.61
N HIS A 395 -31.62 -3.76 -20.13
CA HIS A 395 -32.69 -3.80 -21.12
C HIS A 395 -32.26 -3.08 -22.39
N VAL A 396 -32.62 -3.65 -23.53
CA VAL A 396 -32.51 -3.01 -24.85
C VAL A 396 -33.93 -2.93 -25.39
N ASN A 397 -34.38 -1.74 -25.76
CA ASN A 397 -35.72 -1.55 -26.31
C ASN A 397 -35.90 -2.39 -27.59
N ASP A 398 -37.11 -2.91 -27.82
CA ASP A 398 -37.43 -3.80 -28.94
C ASP A 398 -37.11 -3.21 -30.33
N ASP A 399 -37.14 -1.88 -30.46
CA ASP A 399 -36.87 -1.14 -31.70
C ASP A 399 -35.40 -0.77 -31.89
N VAL A 400 -34.53 -1.09 -30.93
CA VAL A 400 -33.11 -0.75 -30.93
C VAL A 400 -32.26 -1.98 -31.27
N PRO A 401 -31.33 -1.89 -32.24
CA PRO A 401 -30.37 -2.96 -32.49
C PRO A 401 -29.53 -3.26 -31.25
N GLU A 402 -29.27 -4.54 -31.01
CA GLU A 402 -28.43 -4.96 -29.89
C GLU A 402 -27.04 -4.26 -29.95
N PRO A 403 -26.57 -3.66 -28.84
CA PRO A 403 -25.27 -3.02 -28.81
C PRO A 403 -24.14 -4.01 -29.09
N VAL A 404 -23.15 -3.60 -29.87
CA VAL A 404 -22.02 -4.47 -30.29
C VAL A 404 -21.23 -5.04 -29.11
N TRP A 405 -21.17 -4.32 -27.99
CA TRP A 405 -20.47 -4.76 -26.77
C TRP A 405 -21.26 -5.79 -25.94
N LEU A 406 -22.59 -5.89 -26.14
CA LEU A 406 -23.46 -6.69 -25.27
C LEU A 406 -23.22 -8.20 -25.37
N PRO A 407 -23.05 -8.82 -26.55
CA PRO A 407 -22.70 -10.24 -26.64
C PRO A 407 -21.44 -10.59 -25.84
N GLY A 408 -20.38 -9.79 -25.98
CA GLY A 408 -19.13 -9.99 -25.25
C GLY A 408 -19.29 -9.84 -23.73
N LEU A 409 -20.15 -8.92 -23.27
CA LEU A 409 -20.48 -8.81 -21.86
C LEU A 409 -21.23 -10.04 -21.35
N ARG A 410 -22.24 -10.54 -22.09
CA ARG A 410 -22.99 -11.73 -21.69
C ARG A 410 -22.08 -12.96 -21.60
N ASP A 411 -21.16 -13.12 -22.54
CA ASP A 411 -20.18 -14.22 -22.52
C ASP A 411 -19.23 -14.08 -21.32
N ALA A 412 -18.74 -12.87 -21.03
CA ALA A 412 -17.86 -12.62 -19.89
C ALA A 412 -18.57 -12.90 -18.55
N VAL A 413 -19.80 -12.40 -18.38
CA VAL A 413 -20.62 -12.64 -17.17
C VAL A 413 -20.99 -14.12 -17.04
N GLY A 414 -21.43 -14.77 -18.12
CA GLY A 414 -21.73 -16.20 -18.12
C GLY A 414 -20.51 -17.05 -17.73
N SER A 415 -19.32 -16.73 -18.27
CA SER A 415 -18.09 -17.39 -17.85
C SER A 415 -17.73 -17.12 -16.38
N LEU A 416 -18.03 -15.93 -15.84
CA LEU A 416 -17.82 -15.62 -14.43
C LEU A 416 -18.79 -16.42 -13.55
N ASP A 417 -20.05 -16.56 -13.95
CA ASP A 417 -21.04 -17.31 -13.19
C ASP A 417 -20.75 -18.81 -13.18
N GLU A 418 -20.18 -19.35 -14.26
CA GLU A 418 -19.72 -20.75 -14.32
C GLU A 418 -18.44 -21.00 -13.51
N ARG A 419 -17.42 -20.13 -13.64
CA ARG A 419 -16.08 -20.38 -13.10
C ARG A 419 -15.86 -19.81 -11.71
N ALA A 420 -16.57 -18.74 -11.38
CA ALA A 420 -16.38 -18.01 -10.13
C ALA A 420 -17.68 -17.28 -9.75
N PRO A 421 -18.76 -18.03 -9.37
CA PRO A 421 -20.03 -17.45 -8.94
C PRO A 421 -19.87 -16.47 -7.78
N HIS A 422 -20.95 -15.83 -7.35
CA HIS A 422 -20.92 -15.05 -6.10
C HIS A 422 -20.31 -15.90 -4.97
N ASP A 423 -19.34 -15.34 -4.25
CA ASP A 423 -18.67 -15.98 -3.12
C ASP A 423 -19.09 -15.23 -1.86
N ALA A 424 -19.72 -15.91 -0.90
CA ALA A 424 -20.17 -15.30 0.36
C ALA A 424 -19.06 -15.25 1.43
N ASP A 425 -17.87 -15.80 1.18
CA ASP A 425 -16.78 -15.88 2.14
C ASP A 425 -16.12 -14.51 2.37
N ALA A 426 -16.62 -13.82 3.40
CA ALA A 426 -16.12 -12.53 3.88
C ALA A 426 -14.97 -12.63 4.91
N ARG A 427 -14.38 -13.82 5.12
CA ARG A 427 -13.32 -13.98 6.13
C ARG A 427 -12.03 -13.27 5.70
N PHE A 428 -11.40 -12.60 6.66
CA PHE A 428 -10.10 -11.98 6.47
C PHE A 428 -9.02 -13.05 6.19
N PRO A 429 -8.31 -12.96 5.05
CA PRO A 429 -7.30 -13.96 4.68
C PRO A 429 -6.00 -13.74 5.47
N HIS A 430 -5.97 -14.10 6.75
CA HIS A 430 -4.83 -13.81 7.63
C HIS A 430 -3.48 -14.32 7.10
N ARG A 431 -2.45 -13.46 7.14
CA ARG A 431 -1.06 -13.83 6.85
C ARG A 431 -0.20 -13.69 8.09
N VAL A 432 0.54 -14.75 8.41
CA VAL A 432 1.49 -14.75 9.54
C VAL A 432 2.85 -14.39 8.99
N ALA A 433 3.46 -13.33 9.53
CA ALA A 433 4.85 -13.03 9.27
C ALA A 433 5.72 -14.11 9.93
N ARG A 434 6.48 -14.84 9.12
CA ARG A 434 7.37 -15.91 9.57
C ARG A 434 8.80 -15.46 9.42
N ARG A 435 9.63 -15.80 10.40
CA ARG A 435 11.07 -15.57 10.32
C ARG A 435 11.64 -16.32 9.12
N VAL A 436 12.37 -15.62 8.27
CA VAL A 436 13.14 -16.22 7.18
C VAL A 436 14.44 -16.73 7.77
N VAL A 437 14.71 -18.01 7.58
CA VAL A 437 15.99 -18.62 7.98
C VAL A 437 16.73 -18.97 6.69
N PRO A 438 17.87 -18.31 6.40
CA PRO A 438 18.70 -18.69 5.26
C PRO A 438 19.09 -20.16 5.35
N ALA A 439 19.03 -20.89 4.23
CA ALA A 439 19.50 -22.28 4.22
C ALA A 439 20.99 -22.33 4.59
N VAL A 440 21.38 -23.32 5.40
CA VAL A 440 22.78 -23.51 5.82
C VAL A 440 23.66 -23.68 4.57
N GLY A 441 24.64 -22.78 4.39
CA GLY A 441 25.53 -22.76 3.22
C GLY A 441 25.02 -21.97 2.01
N ALA A 442 23.81 -21.39 2.07
CA ALA A 442 23.24 -20.57 1.01
C ALA A 442 23.62 -19.09 1.15
N VAL A 443 24.91 -18.78 1.33
CA VAL A 443 25.39 -17.43 1.05
C VAL A 443 25.46 -17.34 -0.48
N PRO A 444 24.61 -16.53 -1.15
CA PRO A 444 24.58 -16.46 -2.60
C PRO A 444 25.74 -15.58 -3.08
N ALA A 445 26.97 -16.06 -2.92
CA ALA A 445 28.14 -15.50 -3.58
C ALA A 445 28.23 -16.10 -4.98
N GLN A 446 28.48 -15.28 -6.01
CA GLN A 446 28.94 -15.81 -7.28
C GLN A 446 30.32 -16.45 -7.06
N PRO A 447 30.55 -17.70 -7.51
CA PRO A 447 31.90 -18.25 -7.50
C PRO A 447 32.77 -17.41 -8.42
N ALA A 448 33.79 -16.74 -7.86
CA ALA A 448 34.80 -16.08 -8.66
C ALA A 448 35.44 -17.11 -9.61
N SER A 449 35.61 -16.76 -10.89
CA SER A 449 36.10 -17.64 -11.96
C SER A 449 37.59 -18.01 -11.86
N ARG A 450 38.15 -18.05 -10.65
CA ARG A 450 39.49 -18.56 -10.40
C ARG A 450 39.37 -19.84 -9.60
N SER A 451 40.02 -20.89 -10.10
CA SER A 451 40.32 -22.14 -9.41
C SER A 451 41.03 -21.85 -8.08
N SER A 452 40.26 -21.49 -7.07
CA SER A 452 40.64 -21.50 -5.68
C SER A 452 39.78 -22.57 -5.05
N THR A 453 40.37 -23.72 -4.78
CA THR A 453 39.83 -24.68 -3.83
C THR A 453 39.53 -23.92 -2.55
N MET A 454 38.25 -23.71 -2.23
CA MET A 454 37.83 -23.37 -0.87
C MET A 454 38.50 -24.41 0.05
N PRO A 455 39.33 -24.01 1.02
CA PRO A 455 39.81 -24.97 2.00
C PRO A 455 38.60 -25.57 2.71
N PRO A 456 38.56 -26.90 2.92
CA PRO A 456 37.47 -27.53 3.64
C PRO A 456 37.45 -26.97 5.08
N SER A 457 36.28 -26.45 5.47
CA SER A 457 35.87 -26.07 6.83
C SER A 457 36.98 -25.62 7.81
N VAL A 458 37.21 -24.31 7.90
CA VAL A 458 37.77 -23.69 9.13
C VAL A 458 36.66 -23.46 10.18
N ALA A 459 35.45 -23.96 9.93
CA ALA A 459 34.25 -23.69 10.75
C ALA A 459 34.27 -24.34 12.15
N ALA A 460 35.28 -25.16 12.50
CA ALA A 460 35.26 -25.91 13.76
C ALA A 460 36.00 -25.23 14.93
N ASP A 461 36.90 -24.27 14.68
CA ASP A 461 37.82 -23.76 15.73
C ASP A 461 37.92 -22.23 15.82
N LEU A 462 37.00 -21.47 15.21
CA LEU A 462 36.98 -20.00 15.36
C LEU A 462 36.27 -19.62 16.66
N GLU A 463 37.04 -19.16 17.63
CA GLU A 463 36.53 -18.64 18.90
C GLU A 463 35.82 -17.28 18.72
N PRO A 464 34.85 -16.95 19.58
CA PRO A 464 34.23 -15.62 19.61
C PRO A 464 35.27 -14.51 19.71
N GLU A 465 34.94 -13.34 19.16
CA GLU A 465 35.86 -12.21 19.22
C GLU A 465 36.20 -11.80 20.66
N PRO A 466 37.47 -11.40 20.92
CA PRO A 466 37.88 -10.94 22.23
C PRO A 466 36.98 -9.81 22.75
N GLY A 467 36.40 -10.01 23.93
CA GLY A 467 35.50 -9.05 24.55
C GLY A 467 34.06 -9.09 24.03
N ALA A 468 33.66 -10.11 23.27
CA ALA A 468 32.26 -10.38 22.98
C ALA A 468 31.44 -10.53 24.29
N VAL A 469 30.21 -10.03 24.26
CA VAL A 469 29.28 -10.04 25.39
C VAL A 469 28.59 -11.39 25.44
N VAL A 470 28.82 -12.16 26.49
CA VAL A 470 28.17 -13.46 26.68
C VAL A 470 26.80 -13.28 27.31
N VAL A 471 25.76 -13.63 26.56
CA VAL A 471 24.38 -13.75 27.04
C VAL A 471 24.14 -15.20 27.47
N PRO A 472 23.74 -15.46 28.72
CA PRO A 472 23.54 -16.83 29.21
C PRO A 472 22.32 -17.49 28.55
N ALA A 473 22.36 -18.83 28.45
CA ALA A 473 21.18 -19.61 28.11
C ALA A 473 20.08 -19.47 29.16
N GLY A 474 18.83 -19.65 28.75
CA GLY A 474 17.66 -19.65 29.63
C GLY A 474 16.53 -18.74 29.15
N PRO A 475 15.44 -18.68 29.93
CA PRO A 475 14.29 -17.86 29.61
C PRO A 475 14.62 -16.38 29.76
N TYR A 476 14.02 -15.56 28.91
CA TYR A 476 14.08 -14.10 28.98
C TYR A 476 12.70 -13.49 28.78
N ALA A 477 12.54 -12.27 29.30
CA ALA A 477 11.40 -11.41 29.04
C ALA A 477 11.92 -10.02 28.68
N LEU A 478 11.71 -9.61 27.43
CA LEU A 478 12.16 -8.34 26.89
C LEU A 478 11.00 -7.36 26.78
N THR A 479 11.21 -6.15 27.30
CA THR A 479 10.37 -5.01 26.98
C THR A 479 10.89 -4.41 25.68
N VAL A 480 10.08 -4.37 24.62
CA VAL A 480 10.44 -3.73 23.35
C VAL A 480 9.65 -2.44 23.18
N ARG A 481 10.37 -1.35 22.93
CA ARG A 481 9.83 -0.02 22.64
C ARG A 481 9.92 0.26 21.14
N TYR A 482 8.91 0.88 20.57
CA TYR A 482 8.87 1.23 19.16
C TYR A 482 7.88 2.36 18.93
N ARG A 483 7.94 3.01 17.77
CA ARG A 483 6.91 3.96 17.32
C ARG A 483 5.86 3.25 16.47
N ALA A 484 4.59 3.43 16.78
CA ALA A 484 3.48 2.88 15.98
C ALA A 484 3.35 3.62 14.65
N ARG A 485 4.15 3.20 13.66
CA ARG A 485 4.01 3.65 12.27
C ARG A 485 2.93 2.82 11.57
N GLU A 486 2.47 3.27 10.41
CA GLU A 486 1.48 2.53 9.63
C GLU A 486 1.97 1.16 9.17
N THR A 487 3.29 0.92 9.22
CA THR A 487 3.91 -0.39 9.00
C THR A 487 3.53 -1.45 10.03
N GLY A 488 2.89 -1.04 11.13
CA GLY A 488 2.64 -1.88 12.28
C GLY A 488 3.94 -2.46 12.84
N MET A 489 3.78 -3.61 13.50
CA MET A 489 4.87 -4.43 14.04
C MET A 489 4.57 -5.88 13.66
N TYR A 490 5.59 -6.72 13.49
CA TYR A 490 5.44 -8.11 13.04
C TYR A 490 4.26 -8.35 12.06
N GLN A 491 3.28 -9.19 12.43
CA GLN A 491 2.03 -9.47 11.70
C GLN A 491 0.84 -8.57 12.08
N GLY A 492 1.00 -7.67 13.06
CA GLY A 492 -0.10 -6.86 13.59
C GLY A 492 -0.35 -5.62 12.74
N ALA A 493 -1.56 -5.50 12.21
CA ALA A 493 -2.02 -4.23 11.67
C ALA A 493 -2.20 -3.21 12.81
N PRO A 494 -1.65 -1.98 12.66
CA PRO A 494 -1.70 -0.98 13.73
C PRO A 494 -3.13 -0.48 13.98
N TYR A 495 -3.97 -0.55 12.95
CA TYR A 495 -5.38 -0.19 12.98
C TYR A 495 -6.16 -1.27 12.23
N VAL A 496 -7.31 -1.66 12.75
CA VAL A 496 -8.18 -2.68 12.14
C VAL A 496 -9.61 -2.17 12.25
N ASP A 497 -10.25 -2.03 11.09
CA ASP A 497 -11.62 -1.55 10.94
C ASP A 497 -11.86 -0.14 11.51
N GLU A 498 -10.79 0.60 11.79
CA GLU A 498 -10.85 1.96 12.32
C GLU A 498 -11.00 3.02 11.22
N TRP A 499 -11.71 4.11 11.53
CA TRP A 499 -11.69 5.34 10.78
C TRP A 499 -10.36 6.07 10.96
N LYS A 500 -9.98 6.91 9.98
CA LYS A 500 -8.65 7.56 9.83
C LYS A 500 -7.94 7.74 11.18
N PRO A 501 -6.84 7.00 11.44
CA PRO A 501 -6.18 7.05 12.74
C PRO A 501 -5.70 8.47 13.01
N LEU A 502 -6.08 9.01 14.17
CA LEU A 502 -5.70 10.37 14.55
C LEU A 502 -4.45 10.35 15.44
N PRO A 503 -3.58 11.36 15.33
CA PRO A 503 -2.65 11.67 16.41
C PRO A 503 -3.40 11.77 17.76
N PRO A 504 -2.84 11.25 18.87
CA PRO A 504 -1.48 10.72 19.00
C PRO A 504 -1.33 9.25 18.60
N ARG A 505 -2.40 8.53 18.24
CA ARG A 505 -2.34 7.07 18.00
C ARG A 505 -1.46 6.67 16.84
N LEU A 506 -1.38 7.53 15.83
CA LEU A 506 -0.42 7.40 14.75
C LEU A 506 0.89 8.03 15.22
N HIS A 507 1.96 7.25 15.13
CA HIS A 507 3.31 7.62 15.52
C HIS A 507 3.55 7.81 17.03
N ASP A 508 2.70 7.29 17.91
CA ASP A 508 3.00 7.25 19.35
C ASP A 508 4.07 6.20 19.71
N ALA A 509 4.71 6.43 20.85
CA ALA A 509 5.55 5.42 21.49
C ALA A 509 4.68 4.28 22.03
N ARG A 510 5.05 3.05 21.66
CA ARG A 510 4.42 1.81 22.12
C ARG A 510 5.42 0.92 22.81
N THR A 511 4.88 -0.06 23.52
CA THR A 511 5.66 -1.11 24.16
C THR A 511 4.98 -2.44 23.93
N LEU A 512 5.76 -3.47 23.67
CA LEU A 512 5.32 -4.87 23.66
C LEU A 512 6.26 -5.71 24.53
N GLN A 513 5.76 -6.82 25.06
CA GLN A 513 6.57 -7.79 25.78
C GLN A 513 6.89 -8.97 24.86
N ARG A 514 8.14 -9.44 24.91
CA ARG A 514 8.60 -10.63 24.19
C ARG A 514 9.22 -11.57 25.19
N ASP A 515 8.56 -12.69 25.40
CA ASP A 515 9.11 -13.82 26.14
C ASP A 515 9.76 -14.78 25.16
N GLY A 516 10.88 -15.37 25.56
CA GLY A 516 11.59 -16.35 24.76
C GLY A 516 12.57 -17.15 25.61
N GLU A 517 13.32 -18.03 24.96
CA GLU A 517 14.33 -18.86 25.59
C GLU A 517 15.55 -18.95 24.69
N LEU A 518 16.73 -18.65 25.24
CA LEU A 518 18.00 -18.91 24.58
C LEU A 518 18.41 -20.36 24.89
N PRO A 519 18.46 -21.27 23.89
CA PRO A 519 18.76 -22.68 24.13
C PRO A 519 20.21 -22.92 24.52
N THR A 520 21.11 -22.03 24.11
CA THR A 520 22.54 -22.05 24.39
C THR A 520 23.02 -20.64 24.70
N PRO A 521 24.12 -20.47 25.46
CA PRO A 521 24.71 -19.15 25.62
C PRO A 521 25.16 -18.62 24.26
N VAL A 522 25.05 -17.30 24.06
CA VAL A 522 25.44 -16.64 22.81
C VAL A 522 26.45 -15.55 23.15
N ALA A 523 27.58 -15.51 22.43
CA ALA A 523 28.51 -14.40 22.48
C ALA A 523 28.16 -13.39 21.38
N VAL A 524 27.85 -12.14 21.71
CA VAL A 524 27.57 -11.06 20.75
C VAL A 524 28.75 -10.10 20.67
N ALA A 525 29.24 -9.79 19.47
CA ALA A 525 30.37 -8.88 19.28
C ALA A 525 30.11 -7.52 19.94
N ALA A 526 31.06 -7.08 20.77
CA ALA A 526 30.92 -5.86 21.55
C ALA A 526 31.00 -4.59 20.71
N SER A 527 31.54 -4.61 19.49
CA SER A 527 31.54 -3.48 18.55
C SER A 527 30.92 -3.88 17.20
N GLU A 528 30.41 -2.91 16.43
CA GLU A 528 30.05 -3.13 15.03
C GLU A 528 31.28 -3.60 14.23
N VAL A 529 31.07 -4.30 13.11
CA VAL A 529 32.14 -4.63 12.17
C VAL A 529 32.67 -3.35 11.51
N SER A 530 33.99 -3.17 11.46
CA SER A 530 34.63 -2.01 10.86
C SER A 530 34.87 -2.16 9.35
N ASN A 531 35.14 -1.03 8.69
CA ASN A 531 35.60 -1.05 7.30
C ASN A 531 36.88 -1.87 7.12
N ALA A 532 37.85 -1.82 8.04
CA ALA A 532 39.07 -2.62 7.97
C ALA A 532 38.80 -4.13 8.11
N GLU A 533 37.92 -4.51 9.05
CA GLU A 533 37.52 -5.90 9.26
C GLU A 533 36.77 -6.46 8.04
N PHE A 534 35.94 -5.65 7.40
CA PHE A 534 35.27 -6.03 6.16
C PHE A 534 36.24 -6.08 4.96
N ALA A 535 37.22 -5.18 4.88
CA ALA A 535 38.25 -5.23 3.83
C ALA A 535 39.08 -6.51 3.92
N ALA A 536 39.44 -6.95 5.13
CA ALA A 536 40.13 -8.22 5.34
C ALA A 536 39.29 -9.42 4.89
N PHE A 537 37.97 -9.39 5.10
CA PHE A 537 37.05 -10.39 4.57
C PHE A 537 37.08 -10.44 3.04
N LEU A 538 37.00 -9.28 2.37
CA LEU A 538 37.05 -9.23 0.90
C LEU A 538 38.38 -9.73 0.36
N ASP A 539 39.51 -9.33 0.96
CA ASP A 539 40.84 -9.79 0.57
C ASP A 539 41.01 -11.30 0.73
N ALA A 540 40.45 -11.87 1.81
CA ALA A 540 40.58 -13.30 2.11
C ALA A 540 39.67 -14.18 1.25
N THR A 541 38.48 -13.70 0.90
CA THR A 541 37.43 -14.54 0.29
C THR A 541 37.16 -14.24 -1.18
N GLY A 542 37.50 -13.02 -1.64
CA GLY A 542 37.08 -12.53 -2.96
C GLY A 542 35.56 -12.36 -3.08
N TYR A 543 34.84 -12.18 -1.96
CA TYR A 543 33.38 -12.06 -1.95
C TYR A 543 32.89 -10.98 -2.91
N THR A 544 31.86 -11.32 -3.69
CA THR A 544 31.11 -10.37 -4.52
C THR A 544 29.62 -10.66 -4.34
N PRO A 545 28.81 -9.66 -3.99
CA PRO A 545 27.38 -9.85 -3.81
C PRO A 545 26.69 -10.16 -5.13
N ARG A 546 25.60 -10.94 -5.07
CA ARG A 546 24.78 -11.26 -6.25
C ARG A 546 24.22 -10.01 -6.95
N GLN A 547 23.90 -8.99 -6.16
CA GLN A 547 23.46 -7.68 -6.64
C GLN A 547 24.46 -6.63 -6.17
N PRO A 548 25.38 -6.13 -7.01
CA PRO A 548 26.45 -5.21 -6.59
C PRO A 548 26.00 -3.75 -6.49
N HIS A 549 24.77 -3.42 -6.88
CA HIS A 549 24.26 -2.07 -6.81
C HIS A 549 24.37 -1.52 -5.37
N ARG A 550 24.98 -0.33 -5.25
CA ARG A 550 25.32 0.38 -4.00
C ARG A 550 26.28 -0.32 -3.05
N PHE A 551 26.84 -1.48 -3.40
CA PHE A 551 27.76 -2.21 -2.54
C PHE A 551 29.02 -1.38 -2.25
N LEU A 552 29.24 -1.07 -0.96
CA LEU A 552 30.37 -0.28 -0.46
C LEU A 552 30.57 1.03 -1.25
N SER A 553 29.48 1.71 -1.61
CA SER A 553 29.56 2.88 -2.50
C SER A 553 30.35 4.07 -1.94
N HIS A 554 30.62 4.08 -0.63
CA HIS A 554 31.48 5.06 0.05
C HIS A 554 32.98 4.74 -0.03
N TRP A 555 33.35 3.53 -0.47
CA TRP A 555 34.76 3.14 -0.63
C TRP A 555 35.35 3.73 -1.91
N VAL A 556 36.66 3.98 -1.88
CA VAL A 556 37.41 4.54 -3.00
C VAL A 556 38.32 3.45 -3.56
N ASP A 557 38.23 3.18 -4.86
CA ASP A 557 39.01 2.13 -5.54
C ASP A 557 38.95 0.75 -4.86
N GLY A 558 37.79 0.40 -4.31
CA GLY A 558 37.56 -0.87 -3.62
C GLY A 558 38.22 -0.98 -2.25
N ARG A 559 38.57 0.15 -1.62
CA ARG A 559 39.16 0.22 -0.27
C ARG A 559 38.46 1.26 0.61
N PRO A 560 38.48 1.08 1.94
CA PRO A 560 38.07 2.13 2.87
C PRO A 560 38.85 3.42 2.59
N ALA A 561 38.17 4.57 2.68
CA ALA A 561 38.85 5.86 2.62
C ALA A 561 39.81 5.99 3.81
N THR A 562 40.96 6.64 3.59
CA THR A 562 41.93 6.85 4.67
C THR A 562 41.31 7.61 5.84
N GLY A 563 41.42 7.06 7.04
CA GLY A 563 40.84 7.61 8.27
C GLY A 563 39.47 7.02 8.64
N THR A 564 38.85 6.22 7.77
CA THR A 564 37.55 5.58 8.05
C THR A 564 37.65 4.08 8.36
N GLU A 565 38.87 3.55 8.51
CA GLU A 565 39.13 2.12 8.73
C GLU A 565 38.45 1.57 10.00
N ASP A 566 38.34 2.41 11.03
CA ASP A 566 37.71 2.08 12.33
C ASP A 566 36.22 2.44 12.40
N GLU A 567 35.67 3.13 11.40
CA GLU A 567 34.23 3.40 11.28
C GLU A 567 33.47 2.10 11.01
N PRO A 568 32.19 1.99 11.41
CA PRO A 568 31.40 0.81 11.07
C PRO A 568 31.26 0.68 9.55
N VAL A 569 31.35 -0.55 9.04
CA VAL A 569 31.04 -0.79 7.63
C VAL A 569 29.54 -0.57 7.39
N THR A 570 29.22 0.22 6.38
CA THR A 570 27.86 0.49 5.89
C THR A 570 27.82 0.25 4.38
N PHE A 571 26.70 0.54 3.71
CA PHE A 571 26.50 0.16 2.30
C PHE A 571 26.69 -1.35 2.05
N VAL A 572 26.23 -2.14 3.02
CA VAL A 572 26.16 -3.60 2.99
C VAL A 572 24.72 -4.02 3.27
N ASP A 573 24.27 -5.03 2.56
CA ASP A 573 22.93 -5.61 2.71
C ASP A 573 22.94 -6.71 3.77
N LEU A 574 21.77 -7.23 4.14
CA LEU A 574 21.62 -8.30 5.12
C LEU A 574 22.43 -9.56 4.72
N ASP A 575 22.43 -9.92 3.44
CA ASP A 575 23.18 -11.08 2.94
C ASP A 575 24.70 -10.86 2.93
N ASP A 576 25.15 -9.62 2.74
CA ASP A 576 26.58 -9.27 2.83
C ASP A 576 27.06 -9.42 4.29
N ALA A 577 26.23 -8.95 5.23
CA ALA A 577 26.47 -9.05 6.66
C ALA A 577 26.48 -10.51 7.16
N ARG A 578 25.53 -11.33 6.67
CA ARG A 578 25.51 -12.79 6.89
C ARG A 578 26.76 -13.47 6.36
N ALA A 579 27.19 -13.12 5.15
CA ALA A 579 28.40 -13.68 4.53
C ALA A 579 29.65 -13.42 5.38
N TRP A 580 29.80 -12.20 5.88
CA TRP A 580 30.90 -11.83 6.76
C TRP A 580 30.86 -12.60 8.08
N CYS A 581 29.68 -12.68 8.73
CA CYS A 581 29.53 -13.41 9.99
C CYS A 581 29.86 -14.90 9.82
N ALA A 582 29.38 -15.52 8.73
CA ALA A 582 29.67 -16.90 8.41
C ALA A 582 31.17 -17.15 8.19
N TRP A 583 31.88 -16.22 7.54
CA TRP A 583 33.33 -16.27 7.40
C TRP A 583 34.06 -16.25 8.75
N ARG A 584 33.50 -15.58 9.76
CA ARG A 584 33.99 -15.55 11.15
C ARG A 584 33.46 -16.70 12.02
N GLY A 585 32.83 -17.71 11.43
CA GLY A 585 32.27 -18.85 12.16
C GLY A 585 31.04 -18.50 13.01
N GLY A 586 30.40 -17.37 12.76
CA GLY A 586 29.21 -16.91 13.48
C GLY A 586 28.04 -16.58 12.55
N ARG A 587 27.09 -15.83 13.07
CA ARG A 587 25.88 -15.34 12.40
C ARG A 587 25.55 -13.94 12.88
N LEU A 588 24.57 -13.27 12.26
CA LEU A 588 24.01 -12.07 12.87
C LEU A 588 23.31 -12.42 14.20
N PRO A 589 23.38 -11.55 15.22
CA PRO A 589 22.55 -11.70 16.40
C PRO A 589 21.08 -11.52 16.01
N THR A 590 20.18 -12.25 16.67
CA THR A 590 18.75 -11.90 16.63
C THR A 590 18.53 -10.55 17.30
N GLU A 591 17.38 -9.92 17.03
CA GLU A 591 16.99 -8.68 17.73
C GLU A 591 16.96 -8.84 19.26
N ASP A 592 16.56 -10.03 19.74
CA ASP A 592 16.45 -10.35 21.15
C ASP A 592 17.85 -10.55 21.77
N GLU A 593 18.74 -11.28 21.11
CA GLU A 593 20.14 -11.45 21.53
C GLU A 593 20.90 -10.12 21.58
N TRP A 594 20.69 -9.27 20.56
CA TRP A 594 21.28 -7.94 20.52
C TRP A 594 20.79 -7.09 21.69
N GLN A 595 19.48 -7.13 21.99
CA GLN A 595 18.91 -6.38 23.12
C GLN A 595 19.45 -6.88 24.46
N LEU A 596 19.47 -8.20 24.69
CA LEU A 596 20.01 -8.80 25.92
C LEU A 596 21.48 -8.42 26.16
N ALA A 597 22.31 -8.47 25.12
CA ALA A 597 23.70 -8.03 25.19
C ALA A 597 23.82 -6.51 25.45
N GLY A 598 22.91 -5.71 24.89
CA GLY A 598 22.86 -4.27 25.12
C GLY A 598 22.43 -3.90 26.53
N GLU A 599 21.43 -4.57 27.09
CA GLU A 599 20.92 -4.35 28.45
C GLU A 599 21.92 -4.79 29.53
N SER A 600 22.84 -5.70 29.22
CA SER A 600 23.97 -6.04 30.09
C SER A 600 25.03 -4.93 30.18
N GLY A 601 24.92 -3.88 29.35
CA GLY A 601 25.88 -2.77 29.28
C GLY A 601 27.20 -3.10 28.56
N GLY A 602 27.27 -4.24 27.88
CA GLY A 602 28.51 -4.72 27.26
C GLY A 602 28.76 -4.23 25.83
N LEU A 603 27.75 -3.70 25.15
CA LEU A 603 27.88 -3.21 23.77
C LEU A 603 28.51 -1.80 23.73
N ARG A 604 29.46 -1.63 22.80
CA ARG A 604 30.16 -0.39 22.47
C ARG A 604 29.78 0.03 21.05
N ARG A 605 29.46 1.31 20.84
CA ARG A 605 29.08 1.86 19.52
C ARG A 605 30.30 2.49 18.85
N ARG A 606 30.59 2.12 17.60
CA ARG A 606 31.53 2.86 16.76
C ARG A 606 30.96 4.24 16.37
N SER A 607 31.81 5.10 15.83
CA SER A 607 31.46 6.44 15.37
C SER A 607 31.67 6.52 13.85
N PRO A 608 30.72 7.05 13.07
CA PRO A 608 29.36 7.41 13.50
C PRO A 608 28.56 6.18 13.98
N ALA A 609 27.57 6.41 14.84
CA ALA A 609 26.66 5.35 15.28
C ALA A 609 25.74 4.95 14.11
N VAL A 610 25.54 3.64 13.93
CA VAL A 610 24.70 3.06 12.86
C VAL A 610 23.66 2.11 13.43
N TRP A 611 22.54 1.98 12.72
CA TRP A 611 21.59 0.90 12.95
C TRP A 611 22.29 -0.45 12.79
N SER A 612 21.86 -1.47 13.53
CA SER A 612 22.36 -2.83 13.39
C SER A 612 21.39 -3.71 12.61
N TRP A 613 21.84 -4.32 11.52
CA TRP A 613 21.20 -5.50 10.95
C TRP A 613 21.12 -6.60 12.02
N THR A 614 20.02 -7.33 12.04
CA THR A 614 19.80 -8.47 12.93
C THR A 614 19.31 -9.66 12.10
N GLU A 615 19.47 -10.86 12.64
CA GLU A 615 18.94 -12.09 12.06
C GLU A 615 17.41 -12.22 12.31
N SER A 616 16.67 -11.12 12.21
CA SER A 616 15.21 -11.06 12.42
C SER A 616 14.49 -10.63 11.13
N GLU A 617 14.91 -11.18 9.99
CA GLU A 617 14.19 -11.07 8.73
C GLU A 617 12.88 -11.87 8.78
N HIS A 618 11.80 -11.29 8.27
CA HIS A 618 10.48 -11.92 8.23
C HIS A 618 9.81 -11.70 6.87
N SER A 619 8.99 -12.67 6.47
CA SER A 619 8.09 -12.58 5.32
C SER A 619 6.70 -13.11 5.69
N ASP A 620 5.66 -12.41 5.22
CA ASP A 620 4.28 -12.90 5.23
C ASP A 620 3.81 -13.38 3.82
N GLY A 621 4.76 -13.48 2.88
CA GLY A 621 4.55 -13.80 1.47
C GLY A 621 4.06 -12.63 0.61
N ARG A 622 4.02 -11.42 1.16
CA ARG A 622 3.70 -10.15 0.47
C ARG A 622 4.65 -9.04 0.88
N THR A 623 4.98 -8.95 2.16
CA THR A 623 5.91 -7.99 2.72
C THR A 623 7.12 -8.72 3.28
N ARG A 624 8.31 -8.18 2.96
CA ARG A 624 9.57 -8.59 3.56
C ARG A 624 10.15 -7.47 4.40
N TYR A 625 10.55 -7.78 5.63
CA TYR A 625 11.07 -6.76 6.57
C TYR A 625 12.09 -7.36 7.54
N VAL A 626 12.87 -6.50 8.18
CA VAL A 626 13.82 -6.85 9.23
C VAL A 626 13.67 -5.91 10.42
N MET A 627 14.06 -6.39 11.60
CA MET A 627 14.03 -5.62 12.84
C MET A 627 15.39 -4.99 13.12
N LEU A 628 15.47 -3.66 13.11
CA LEU A 628 16.70 -2.93 13.38
C LEU A 628 16.82 -2.55 14.86
N LYS A 629 18.06 -2.46 15.34
CA LYS A 629 18.40 -2.08 16.72
C LYS A 629 19.48 -0.99 16.78
N GLY A 630 19.49 -0.26 17.90
CA GLY A 630 20.56 0.67 18.29
C GLY A 630 20.45 2.12 17.80
N GLY A 631 19.74 2.39 16.71
CA GLY A 631 19.66 3.76 16.16
C GLY A 631 20.89 4.19 15.37
N SER A 632 20.85 5.35 14.73
CA SER A 632 22.00 5.92 14.01
C SER A 632 22.23 7.39 14.37
N ASP A 633 23.42 7.94 14.10
CA ASP A 633 23.66 9.38 14.28
C ASP A 633 22.91 10.25 13.26
N TYR A 634 22.49 9.65 12.14
CA TYR A 634 21.63 10.31 11.17
C TYR A 634 20.18 10.39 11.66
N ARG A 635 19.54 11.52 11.34
CA ARG A 635 18.14 11.78 11.63
C ARG A 635 17.61 12.79 10.60
N ALA A 636 16.57 12.40 9.88
CA ALA A 636 15.74 13.34 9.13
C ALA A 636 14.72 13.97 10.08
N ASP A 637 14.56 15.29 10.01
CA ASP A 637 13.64 16.06 10.85
C ASP A 637 12.55 16.72 9.99
N GLY A 638 11.45 17.16 10.61
CA GLY A 638 10.38 17.91 9.94
C GLY A 638 9.16 17.09 9.52
N SER A 639 9.25 15.75 9.54
CA SER A 639 8.11 14.85 9.31
C SER A 639 8.11 13.67 10.25
N ASP A 640 6.91 13.28 10.70
CA ASP A 640 6.67 12.11 11.54
C ASP A 640 6.65 10.78 10.76
N TRP A 641 6.67 10.85 9.43
CA TRP A 641 6.69 9.70 8.52
C TRP A 641 8.08 9.16 8.23
N TYR A 642 9.15 9.88 8.55
CA TYR A 642 10.50 9.35 8.41
C TYR A 642 10.70 8.09 9.28
N VAL A 643 11.56 7.18 8.80
CA VAL A 643 12.17 6.19 9.69
C VAL A 643 12.84 6.94 10.82
N GLU A 644 12.63 6.48 12.05
CA GLU A 644 13.23 7.11 13.20
C GLU A 644 14.76 7.13 13.06
N GLY A 645 15.36 8.24 13.51
CA GLY A 645 16.80 8.41 13.56
C GLY A 645 17.24 8.82 14.96
N GLY A 646 18.56 8.98 15.13
CA GLY A 646 19.15 9.18 16.44
C GLY A 646 19.54 7.87 17.13
N ARG A 647 20.35 7.98 18.18
CA ARG A 647 20.77 6.82 19.01
C ARG A 647 19.62 6.41 19.91
N HIS A 648 19.32 5.11 19.93
CA HIS A 648 18.28 4.56 20.79
C HIS A 648 18.85 3.59 21.83
N ALA A 649 18.11 3.45 22.94
CA ALA A 649 18.41 2.46 23.97
C ALA A 649 18.22 1.03 23.44
N PRO A 650 18.81 0.01 24.11
CA PRO A 650 18.81 -1.34 23.56
C PRO A 650 17.44 -1.97 23.33
N ASP A 651 16.43 -1.50 24.07
CA ASP A 651 15.05 -1.93 24.01
C ASP A 651 14.24 -1.36 22.85
N HIS A 652 14.79 -0.40 22.11
CA HIS A 652 14.10 0.19 20.97
C HIS A 652 14.26 -0.66 19.71
N SER A 653 13.19 -0.86 18.95
CA SER A 653 13.18 -1.62 17.70
C SER A 653 12.45 -0.85 16.60
N VAL A 654 12.97 -0.92 15.38
CA VAL A 654 12.31 -0.39 14.17
C VAL A 654 12.06 -1.53 13.19
N LYS A 655 10.81 -1.68 12.72
CA LYS A 655 10.47 -2.52 11.58
C LYS A 655 10.88 -1.78 10.30
N LEU A 656 11.90 -2.26 9.60
CA LEU A 656 12.31 -1.75 8.29
C LEU A 656 11.82 -2.71 7.21
N LEU A 657 10.93 -2.24 6.33
CA LEU A 657 10.60 -2.97 5.10
C LEU A 657 11.86 -3.07 4.23
N LEU A 658 12.18 -4.24 3.72
CA LEU A 658 13.39 -4.47 2.94
C LEU A 658 13.18 -4.02 1.49
N PRO A 659 13.99 -3.06 0.98
CA PRO A 659 14.07 -2.81 -0.45
C PRO A 659 14.86 -3.91 -1.16
N GLY A 660 14.55 -4.16 -2.44
CA GLY A 660 15.30 -5.08 -3.29
C GLY A 660 16.44 -4.43 -4.07
N LEU A 661 17.10 -5.20 -4.94
CA LEU A 661 18.12 -4.73 -5.90
C LEU A 661 19.25 -3.86 -5.30
N GLY A 662 19.64 -4.13 -4.05
CA GLY A 662 20.69 -3.40 -3.34
C GLY A 662 20.27 -2.06 -2.74
N LEU A 663 19.00 -1.67 -2.81
CA LEU A 663 18.49 -0.42 -2.22
C LEU A 663 18.45 -0.46 -0.68
N ALA A 664 18.54 -1.65 -0.07
CA ALA A 664 18.74 -1.82 1.36
C ALA A 664 20.14 -1.34 1.83
N ARG A 665 21.11 -1.24 0.92
CA ARG A 665 22.46 -0.73 1.22
C ARG A 665 22.44 0.78 1.41
N GLY A 666 22.38 1.18 2.67
CA GLY A 666 22.36 2.57 3.10
C GLY A 666 23.61 2.98 3.89
N ALA A 667 23.77 4.30 4.07
CA ALA A 667 24.92 4.89 4.76
C ALA A 667 24.89 4.73 6.28
N THR A 668 23.76 4.28 6.84
CA THR A 668 23.46 4.36 8.28
C THR A 668 23.17 3.01 8.93
N VAL A 669 23.36 1.91 8.19
CA VAL A 669 23.12 0.55 8.67
C VAL A 669 24.40 -0.27 8.55
N GLY A 670 24.87 -0.78 9.68
CA GLY A 670 25.97 -1.74 9.80
C GLY A 670 25.51 -2.98 10.56
N PHE A 671 26.44 -3.73 11.14
CA PHE A 671 26.09 -4.98 11.82
C PHE A 671 27.14 -5.44 12.84
N ARG A 672 26.79 -6.50 13.58
CA ARG A 672 27.63 -7.22 14.54
C ARG A 672 27.52 -8.71 14.27
N CYS A 673 28.51 -9.48 14.67
CA CYS A 673 28.46 -10.93 14.64
C CYS A 673 28.11 -11.49 16.02
N ALA A 674 27.56 -12.71 16.04
CA ALA A 674 27.27 -13.49 17.21
C ALA A 674 27.67 -14.95 17.01
N TRP A 675 28.02 -15.63 18.09
CA TRP A 675 28.46 -17.03 18.10
C TRP A 675 27.66 -17.83 19.13
N ASP A 676 27.10 -18.96 18.69
CA ASP A 676 26.46 -19.91 19.58
C ASP A 676 27.53 -20.70 20.34
N LEU A 677 27.51 -20.62 21.68
CA LEU A 677 28.50 -21.30 22.52
C LEU A 677 28.00 -22.71 22.85
N THR A 678 28.65 -23.73 22.29
CA THR A 678 28.36 -25.12 22.65
C THR A 678 28.77 -25.37 24.10
N GLY A 679 27.79 -25.66 24.96
CA GLY A 679 28.07 -26.02 26.35
C GLY A 679 28.83 -27.35 26.42
N SER A 680 30.09 -27.32 26.86
CA SER A 680 30.70 -28.50 27.45
C SER A 680 29.93 -28.80 28.74
N ALA A 681 29.00 -29.75 28.70
CA ALA A 681 28.40 -30.30 29.91
C ALA A 681 29.55 -30.79 30.82
N PRO A 682 29.60 -30.39 32.11
CA PRO A 682 30.64 -30.91 32.99
C PRO A 682 30.45 -32.42 33.10
N SER A 683 31.47 -33.17 32.67
CA SER A 683 31.55 -34.61 32.92
C SER A 683 31.47 -34.81 34.43
N SER A 684 30.35 -35.34 34.92
CA SER A 684 30.21 -35.77 36.30
C SER A 684 31.25 -36.87 36.53
N THR A 685 32.39 -36.53 37.12
CA THR A 685 33.31 -37.50 37.70
C THR A 685 32.53 -38.25 38.78
N GLY A 686 32.37 -39.55 38.56
CA GLY A 686 31.72 -40.46 39.49
C GLY A 686 32.38 -40.41 40.86
N GLY A 687 31.59 -40.10 41.87
CA GLY A 687 31.89 -40.44 43.25
C GLY A 687 31.18 -41.75 43.57
N GLU A 688 31.96 -42.82 43.71
CA GLU A 688 31.54 -44.08 44.32
C GLU A 688 30.94 -43.81 45.70
N VAL A 689 29.77 -44.39 45.96
CA VAL A 689 29.30 -44.65 47.33
C VAL A 689 29.17 -46.15 47.46
N THR A 690 30.14 -46.74 48.15
CA THR A 690 30.12 -48.13 48.62
C THR A 690 29.20 -48.28 49.84
N ALA A 691 28.40 -49.35 49.78
CA ALA A 691 27.75 -50.14 50.84
C ALA A 691 26.79 -49.45 51.82
#